data_AF-A0A022WFV5-F1
#
_entry.id   AF-A0A022WFV5-F1
#
_cell.length_a   1.000
_cell.length_b   1.000
_cell.length_c   1.000
_cell.angle_alpha   90.00
_cell.angle_beta   90.00
_cell.angle_gamma   90.00
#
_symmetry.space_group_name_H-M   'P 1'
#
loop_
_entity.id
_entity.type
_entity.pdbx_description
1 polymer ?
#
loop_
_entity_poly.entity_id
_entity_poly.type
_entity_poly.pdbx_seq_one_letter_code
_entity_poly.pdbx_strand_id
1 'polypeptide(L)'
;MELFAETIANQYKLVGKDHMDAIINYIVGPGEKYAIALMNGEYDDESLKFLDLLLRFSALDQSNIIINGPSDEKREKVLFLLYKLFHAPGYPQVDDCAVILLLEFWTEVASDIDELVLDGALAISEEIKQKLARVITEGYDKLRFPSHEVSETWDDNELRLFVYFRREFAEYLLEVYPLLGVDVIRHILEQASNSIAKNDWEGFEVAIYCLGSLAESVAENEHADHLLDDLFCSEVFQSVCFGHKEIPLKVRQTMADMIDHYTPYFARNGKLLTPVLNFLFSSLDFPSCDPVASRSISSLCQSCRKFLPMHSQGFIDKFHQLCTKSSLSDSTLERVVEGIAAVIQATELDRERAVALLKLLNPLLQEAQAACQQASNGQYEEGLARSLIVMRCTASIGRGIRAPDDDVIDLDTHDSQPASDSFWANDPLGVSVTETVICILDTLVGQFPNESYMIEATCDVLKAGYTERHPGPYVLPTQVTVRFVKATNISSPRLSNVMATATAFLASRSSTPLVIEQEVTELTLHTATLIQTLTVSANSYDPEAAHSCIDFLTRLIPRYYVQFFNLQYVDTTPPPLPAILSFTLDVLKRPEPLPLRASCSFWAAILSLTDLPAGLISTGASTGPPRPNEPPGFLDPYLRVLGETVMHQIAGNCARSDLDHFCEVIKKFVFKHQGAARLYFGNGLASLDVSLKAPASDTGASQSLPAPSVTQQDLQKFLSTIISLRGARQTNANVKNFWVSNRGKGFAYV
;
A
#
# COMPACT_ATOMS: atom_id res chain seq x y z
N MET A 1 -26.40 37.32 6.38
CA MET A 1 -25.46 36.31 6.89
C MET A 1 -24.66 35.73 5.74
N GLU A 2 -25.31 35.01 4.82
CA GLU A 2 -24.72 34.39 3.62
C GLU A 2 -23.79 35.31 2.81
N LEU A 3 -24.24 36.50 2.40
CA LEU A 3 -23.40 37.45 1.66
C LEU A 3 -22.09 37.82 2.40
N PHE A 4 -22.15 38.01 3.72
CA PHE A 4 -20.96 38.36 4.51
C PHE A 4 -20.03 37.16 4.66
N ALA A 5 -20.59 35.97 4.91
CA ALA A 5 -19.83 34.73 4.97
C ALA A 5 -19.10 34.44 3.64
N GLU A 6 -19.79 34.52 2.51
CA GLU A 6 -19.19 34.36 1.18
C GLU A 6 -18.13 35.42 0.86
N THR A 7 -18.35 36.67 1.32
CA THR A 7 -17.38 37.75 1.12
C THR A 7 -16.11 37.51 1.93
N ILE A 8 -16.23 37.04 3.18
CA ILE A 8 -15.07 36.64 3.99
C ILE A 8 -14.33 35.48 3.31
N ALA A 9 -15.06 34.46 2.85
CA ALA A 9 -14.49 33.27 2.22
C ALA A 9 -13.68 33.60 0.95
N ASN A 10 -14.24 34.41 0.07
CA ASN A 10 -13.69 34.60 -1.28
C ASN A 10 -12.85 35.87 -1.43
N GLN A 11 -13.11 36.89 -0.60
CA GLN A 11 -12.55 38.24 -0.78
C GLN A 11 -12.33 38.95 0.56
N TYR A 12 -11.73 38.28 1.55
CA TYR A 12 -11.51 38.82 2.92
C TYR A 12 -10.89 40.23 2.95
N LYS A 13 -10.05 40.58 1.96
CA LYS A 13 -9.43 41.91 1.83
C LYS A 13 -10.42 43.07 1.67
N LEU A 14 -11.67 42.80 1.30
CA LEU A 14 -12.74 43.80 1.20
C LEU A 14 -13.46 44.05 2.53
N VAL A 15 -13.19 43.23 3.55
CA VAL A 15 -13.79 43.34 4.87
C VAL A 15 -12.99 44.35 5.70
N GLY A 16 -13.43 45.61 5.70
CA GLY A 16 -12.85 46.66 6.52
C GLY A 16 -13.33 46.64 7.97
N LYS A 17 -12.75 47.52 8.80
CA LYS A 17 -13.06 47.63 10.23
C LYS A 17 -14.55 47.86 10.52
N ASP A 18 -15.21 48.74 9.77
CA ASP A 18 -16.65 49.03 9.95
C ASP A 18 -17.51 47.78 9.67
N HIS A 19 -17.09 46.94 8.72
CA HIS A 19 -17.76 45.67 8.43
C HIS A 19 -17.56 44.68 9.58
N MET A 20 -16.34 44.57 10.12
CA MET A 20 -16.04 43.73 11.29
C MET A 20 -16.86 44.15 12.52
N ASP A 21 -16.95 45.46 12.78
CA ASP A 21 -17.74 46.00 13.88
C ASP A 21 -19.25 45.74 13.69
N ALA A 22 -19.75 45.82 12.46
CA ALA A 22 -21.14 45.47 12.16
C ALA A 22 -21.43 43.98 12.35
N ILE A 23 -20.52 43.10 11.90
CA ILE A 23 -20.65 41.65 12.03
C ILE A 23 -20.62 41.22 13.49
N ILE A 24 -19.66 41.69 14.29
CA ILE A 24 -19.59 41.33 15.71
C ILE A 24 -20.80 41.83 16.48
N ASN A 25 -21.29 43.05 16.21
CA ASN A 25 -22.52 43.57 16.81
C ASN A 25 -23.75 42.74 16.46
N TYR A 26 -23.77 42.18 15.25
CA TYR A 26 -24.82 41.24 14.85
C TYR A 26 -24.70 39.93 15.63
N ILE A 27 -23.51 39.31 15.65
CA ILE A 27 -23.25 38.03 16.31
C ILE A 27 -23.65 38.07 17.78
N VAL A 28 -23.17 39.08 18.54
CA VAL A 28 -23.39 39.20 19.99
C VAL A 28 -24.67 39.95 20.37
N GLY A 29 -25.53 40.26 19.40
CA GLY A 29 -26.78 40.99 19.60
C GLY A 29 -27.94 40.23 18.96
N PRO A 30 -28.48 40.67 17.80
CA PRO A 30 -29.57 39.97 17.13
C PRO A 30 -29.33 38.49 16.81
N GLY A 31 -28.06 38.09 16.66
CA GLY A 31 -27.63 36.73 16.37
C GLY A 31 -27.73 35.77 17.56
N GLU A 32 -27.81 36.26 18.81
CA GLU A 32 -27.88 35.41 20.01
C GLU A 32 -29.07 34.43 19.97
N LYS A 33 -30.17 34.80 19.31
CA LYS A 33 -31.32 33.90 19.13
C LYS A 33 -30.97 32.63 18.33
N TYR A 34 -30.07 32.72 17.35
CA TYR A 34 -29.63 31.58 16.55
C TYR A 34 -28.63 30.72 17.31
N ALA A 35 -27.76 31.34 18.12
CA ALA A 35 -26.92 30.59 19.06
C ALA A 35 -27.77 29.79 20.07
N ILE A 36 -28.86 30.38 20.58
CA ILE A 36 -29.81 29.68 21.46
C ILE A 36 -30.53 28.55 20.71
N ALA A 37 -30.94 28.78 19.46
CA ALA A 37 -31.57 27.75 18.62
C ALA A 37 -30.64 26.54 18.44
N LEU A 38 -29.37 26.77 18.07
CA LEU A 38 -28.35 25.72 17.97
C LEU A 38 -28.18 24.97 19.30
N MET A 39 -28.13 25.70 20.42
CA MET A 39 -28.04 25.11 21.77
C MET A 39 -29.28 24.31 22.18
N ASN A 40 -30.41 24.48 21.49
CA ASN A 40 -31.62 23.68 21.69
C ASN A 40 -31.73 22.52 20.68
N GLY A 41 -30.74 22.34 19.81
CA GLY A 41 -30.75 21.32 18.75
C GLY A 41 -31.56 21.72 17.52
N GLU A 42 -31.80 23.02 17.30
CA GLU A 42 -32.50 23.53 16.14
C GLU A 42 -31.49 23.92 15.03
N TYR A 43 -31.34 23.05 14.02
CA TYR A 43 -30.37 23.21 12.92
C TYR A 43 -31.04 23.62 11.60
N ASP A 44 -31.89 24.65 11.64
CA ASP A 44 -32.47 25.22 10.43
C ASP A 44 -31.43 25.99 9.60
N ASP A 45 -31.78 26.30 8.33
CA ASP A 45 -30.87 26.98 7.40
C ASP A 45 -30.35 28.32 7.95
N GLU A 46 -31.18 29.07 8.69
CA GLU A 46 -30.75 30.34 9.29
C GLU A 46 -29.73 30.13 10.42
N SER A 47 -29.93 29.13 11.28
CA SER A 47 -29.02 28.82 12.39
C SER A 47 -27.68 28.29 11.91
N LEU A 48 -27.67 27.47 10.86
CA LEU A 48 -26.42 27.00 10.23
C LEU A 48 -25.69 28.15 9.50
N LYS A 49 -26.42 29.06 8.84
CA LYS A 49 -25.82 30.28 8.26
C LYS A 49 -25.26 31.22 9.31
N PHE A 50 -25.87 31.27 10.49
CA PHE A 50 -25.32 32.01 11.63
C PHE A 50 -24.01 31.37 12.11
N LEU A 51 -23.97 30.04 12.26
CA LEU A 51 -22.77 29.31 12.64
C LEU A 51 -21.62 29.56 11.65
N ASP A 52 -21.87 29.41 10.35
CA ASP A 52 -20.87 29.67 9.30
C ASP A 52 -20.33 31.12 9.37
N LEU A 53 -21.21 32.11 9.60
CA LEU A 53 -20.77 33.50 9.81
C LEU A 53 -19.91 33.67 11.06
N LEU A 54 -20.29 33.03 12.18
CA LEU A 54 -19.53 33.04 13.43
C LEU A 54 -18.14 32.47 13.25
N LEU A 55 -18.02 31.30 12.61
CA LEU A 55 -16.75 30.61 12.36
C LEU A 55 -15.84 31.45 11.46
N ARG A 56 -16.36 31.92 10.31
CA ARG A 56 -15.59 32.75 9.37
C ARG A 56 -15.14 34.07 9.96
N PHE A 57 -16.00 34.73 10.75
CA PHE A 57 -15.61 35.93 11.48
C PHE A 57 -14.48 35.62 12.47
N SER A 58 -14.59 34.50 13.19
CA SER A 58 -13.61 34.09 14.19
C SER A 58 -12.26 33.73 13.56
N ALA A 59 -12.25 33.12 12.37
CA ALA A 59 -11.04 32.86 11.60
C ALA A 59 -10.40 34.17 11.12
N LEU A 60 -11.21 35.12 10.62
CA LEU A 60 -10.71 36.41 10.16
C LEU A 60 -10.14 37.28 11.30
N ASP A 61 -10.70 37.20 12.52
CA ASP A 61 -10.26 37.93 13.70
C ASP A 61 -9.53 37.06 14.74
N GLN A 62 -8.98 35.92 14.29
CA GLN A 62 -8.33 34.91 15.12
C GLN A 62 -7.24 35.49 16.03
N SER A 63 -6.46 36.45 15.52
CA SER A 63 -5.42 37.12 16.30
C SER A 63 -5.97 37.84 17.53
N ASN A 64 -7.14 38.47 17.43
CA ASN A 64 -7.75 39.23 18.54
C ASN A 64 -8.71 38.41 19.40
N ILE A 65 -9.13 37.23 18.95
CA ILE A 65 -10.03 36.35 19.72
C ILE A 65 -9.22 35.27 20.45
N ILE A 66 -8.24 34.67 19.77
CA ILE A 66 -7.55 33.45 20.23
C ILE A 66 -6.11 33.77 20.62
N ILE A 67 -5.29 34.31 19.71
CA ILE A 67 -3.84 34.47 19.94
C ILE A 67 -3.55 35.49 21.04
N ASN A 68 -3.95 36.75 20.83
CA ASN A 68 -3.79 37.82 21.82
C ASN A 68 -4.88 37.77 22.91
N GLY A 69 -5.99 37.10 22.61
CA GLY A 69 -7.16 37.06 23.47
C GLY A 69 -8.06 38.31 23.39
N PRO A 70 -9.32 38.18 23.83
CA PRO A 70 -10.32 39.23 23.69
C PRO A 70 -9.96 40.45 24.53
N SER A 71 -9.88 41.61 23.88
CA SER A 71 -9.66 42.91 24.54
C SER A 71 -10.96 43.64 24.92
N ASP A 72 -12.11 43.10 24.50
CA ASP A 72 -13.43 43.65 24.76
C ASP A 72 -14.47 42.55 25.03
N GLU A 73 -15.58 42.94 25.67
CA GLU A 73 -16.67 42.03 26.05
C GLU A 73 -17.32 41.34 24.84
N LYS A 74 -17.28 41.94 23.64
CA LYS A 74 -17.93 41.35 22.46
C LYS A 74 -17.10 40.17 21.95
N ARG A 75 -15.78 40.31 21.86
CA ARG A 75 -14.88 39.21 21.48
C ARG A 75 -14.86 38.12 22.53
N GLU A 76 -14.98 38.49 23.81
CA GLU A 76 -15.15 37.51 24.90
C GLU A 76 -16.44 36.70 24.72
N LYS A 77 -17.56 37.35 24.38
CA LYS A 77 -18.80 36.66 24.03
C LYS A 77 -18.65 35.75 22.81
N VAL A 78 -17.94 36.17 21.75
CA VAL A 78 -17.68 35.32 20.58
C VAL A 78 -16.92 34.06 20.99
N LEU A 79 -15.83 34.20 21.74
CA LEU A 79 -15.06 33.07 22.25
C LEU A 79 -15.91 32.16 23.15
N PHE A 80 -16.76 32.75 23.99
CA PHE A 80 -17.70 32.01 24.82
C PHE A 80 -18.69 31.18 23.97
N LEU A 81 -19.23 31.74 22.89
CA LEU A 81 -20.11 31.02 21.97
C LEU A 81 -19.38 29.84 21.30
N LEU A 82 -18.15 30.04 20.84
CA LEU A 82 -17.33 28.98 20.23
C LEU A 82 -17.15 27.78 21.18
N TYR A 83 -16.99 28.01 22.49
CA TYR A 83 -16.93 26.93 23.47
C TYR A 83 -18.30 26.34 23.79
N LYS A 84 -19.31 27.19 23.96
CA LYS A 84 -20.63 26.72 24.42
C LYS A 84 -21.35 25.85 23.41
N LEU A 85 -21.16 26.10 22.12
CA LEU A 85 -21.84 25.35 21.07
C LEU A 85 -21.41 23.87 20.99
N PHE A 86 -20.27 23.48 21.59
CA PHE A 86 -19.92 22.05 21.76
C PHE A 86 -20.93 21.28 22.64
N HIS A 87 -21.71 21.98 23.47
CA HIS A 87 -22.72 21.40 24.36
C HIS A 87 -24.13 21.38 23.76
N ALA A 88 -24.28 21.64 22.46
CA ALA A 88 -25.56 21.45 21.79
C ALA A 88 -26.05 20.01 22.02
N PRO A 89 -27.36 19.75 22.12
CA PRO A 89 -27.87 18.41 22.40
C PRO A 89 -27.74 17.48 21.17
N GLY A 90 -27.70 16.17 21.44
CA GLY A 90 -27.72 15.13 20.40
C GLY A 90 -26.34 14.61 20.00
N TYR A 91 -26.32 13.58 19.16
CA TYR A 91 -25.09 12.93 18.72
C TYR A 91 -24.46 13.66 17.52
N PRO A 92 -23.12 13.82 17.50
CA PRO A 92 -22.40 14.48 16.41
C PRO A 92 -22.78 13.93 15.04
N GLN A 93 -23.03 14.84 14.08
CA GLN A 93 -23.37 14.56 12.68
C GLN A 93 -24.69 13.81 12.45
N VAL A 94 -25.33 13.28 13.50
CA VAL A 94 -26.63 12.61 13.42
C VAL A 94 -27.73 13.60 13.79
N ASP A 95 -27.69 14.09 15.02
CA ASP A 95 -28.58 15.14 15.50
C ASP A 95 -27.88 16.49 15.46
N ASP A 96 -26.60 16.53 15.84
CA ASP A 96 -25.80 17.73 15.99
C ASP A 96 -24.88 17.96 14.79
N CYS A 97 -25.36 18.76 13.85
CA CYS A 97 -24.61 19.14 12.66
C CYS A 97 -23.63 20.31 12.90
N ALA A 98 -23.68 20.97 14.06
CA ALA A 98 -22.86 22.14 14.35
C ALA A 98 -21.47 21.76 14.89
N VAL A 99 -21.40 20.71 15.71
CA VAL A 99 -20.18 20.33 16.44
C VAL A 99 -19.01 19.99 15.53
N ILE A 100 -19.27 19.38 14.35
CA ILE A 100 -18.20 19.10 13.38
C ILE A 100 -17.57 20.39 12.86
N LEU A 101 -18.38 21.38 12.47
CA LEU A 101 -17.90 22.62 11.88
C LEU A 101 -17.10 23.44 12.91
N LEU A 102 -17.50 23.36 14.18
CA LEU A 102 -16.73 23.94 15.29
C LEU A 102 -15.39 23.25 15.47
N LEU A 103 -15.36 21.92 15.43
CA LEU A 103 -14.14 21.15 15.59
C LEU A 103 -13.16 21.40 14.44
N GLU A 104 -13.63 21.37 13.19
CA GLU A 104 -12.84 21.71 12.00
C GLU A 104 -12.20 23.09 12.13
N PHE A 105 -12.98 24.10 12.55
CA PHE A 105 -12.45 25.44 12.83
C PHE A 105 -11.34 25.42 13.89
N TRP A 106 -11.51 24.69 14.99
CA TRP A 106 -10.48 24.64 16.04
C TRP A 106 -9.24 23.86 15.60
N THR A 107 -9.38 22.85 14.74
CA THR A 107 -8.26 22.16 14.10
C THR A 107 -7.47 23.10 13.20
N GLU A 108 -8.14 23.88 12.35
CA GLU A 108 -7.50 24.92 11.53
C GLU A 108 -6.76 25.93 12.40
N VAL A 109 -7.38 26.38 13.51
CA VAL A 109 -6.75 27.30 14.46
C VAL A 109 -5.49 26.71 15.10
N ALA A 110 -5.51 25.44 15.47
CA ALA A 110 -4.34 24.77 16.02
C ALA A 110 -3.20 24.72 15.00
N SER A 111 -3.53 24.38 13.74
CA SER A 111 -2.58 24.32 12.64
C SER A 111 -1.93 25.67 12.33
N ASP A 112 -2.76 26.74 12.25
CA ASP A 112 -2.27 28.10 12.05
C ASP A 112 -1.30 28.54 13.15
N ILE A 113 -1.61 28.19 14.41
CA ILE A 113 -0.76 28.53 15.56
C ILE A 113 0.55 27.74 15.51
N ASP A 114 0.51 26.45 15.17
CA ASP A 114 1.72 25.63 15.02
C ASP A 114 2.63 26.15 13.92
N GLU A 115 2.09 26.51 12.75
CA GLU A 115 2.86 27.13 11.66
C GLU A 115 3.54 28.43 12.13
N LEU A 116 2.81 29.30 12.84
CA LEU A 116 3.37 30.55 13.38
C LEU A 116 4.45 30.31 14.44
N VAL A 117 4.33 29.25 15.24
CA VAL A 117 5.34 28.87 16.25
C VAL A 117 6.59 28.31 15.56
N LEU A 118 6.41 27.46 14.54
CA LEU A 118 7.50 26.89 13.75
C LEU A 118 8.29 27.97 12.99
N ASP A 119 7.60 28.98 12.46
CA ASP A 119 8.21 30.14 11.81
C ASP A 119 8.89 31.11 12.80
N GLY A 120 8.74 30.88 14.11
CA GLY A 120 9.23 31.76 15.16
C GLY A 120 8.50 33.11 15.21
N ALA A 121 7.36 33.23 14.55
CA ALA A 121 6.52 34.42 14.50
C ALA A 121 5.67 34.58 15.77
N LEU A 122 5.40 33.48 16.47
CA LEU A 122 4.61 33.44 17.71
C LEU A 122 5.33 32.62 18.79
N ALA A 123 5.35 33.11 20.02
CA ALA A 123 5.73 32.31 21.18
C ALA A 123 4.47 31.78 21.86
N ILE A 124 4.40 30.47 22.10
CA ILE A 124 3.23 29.87 22.73
C ILE A 124 3.12 30.30 24.20
N SER A 125 2.01 30.95 24.55
CA SER A 125 1.69 31.38 25.91
C SER A 125 0.80 30.37 26.61
N GLU A 126 0.82 30.36 27.95
CA GLU A 126 -0.08 29.50 28.74
C GLU A 126 -1.57 29.82 28.50
N GLU A 127 -1.91 31.07 28.16
CA GLU A 127 -3.28 31.45 27.81
C GLU A 127 -3.75 30.79 26.52
N ILE A 128 -2.89 30.71 25.49
CA ILE A 128 -3.19 30.01 24.23
C ILE A 128 -3.37 28.52 24.52
N LYS A 129 -2.46 27.92 25.30
CA LYS A 129 -2.56 26.51 25.69
C LYS A 129 -3.87 26.21 26.41
N GLN A 130 -4.28 27.05 27.36
CA GLN A 130 -5.55 26.89 28.08
C GLN A 130 -6.75 26.97 27.14
N LYS A 131 -6.73 27.85 26.13
CA LYS A 131 -7.82 27.96 25.14
C LYS A 131 -7.94 26.70 24.28
N LEU A 132 -6.82 26.14 23.82
CA LEU A 132 -6.80 24.90 23.04
C LEU A 132 -7.19 23.69 23.90
N ALA A 133 -6.60 23.55 25.09
CA ALA A 133 -6.94 22.47 26.03
C ALA A 133 -8.42 22.50 26.45
N ARG A 134 -9.03 23.69 26.50
CA ARG A 134 -10.46 23.82 26.79
C ARG A 134 -11.33 23.18 25.71
N VAL A 135 -10.97 23.24 24.43
CA VAL A 135 -11.73 22.57 23.36
C VAL A 135 -11.81 21.07 23.61
N ILE A 136 -10.70 20.46 24.05
CA ILE A 136 -10.66 19.04 24.42
C ILE A 136 -11.71 18.74 25.49
N THR A 137 -11.77 19.57 26.54
CA THR A 137 -12.72 19.39 27.64
C THR A 137 -14.17 19.62 27.21
N GLU A 138 -14.44 20.66 26.41
CA GLU A 138 -15.80 21.02 26.02
C GLU A 138 -16.39 20.03 24.99
N GLY A 139 -15.56 19.44 24.12
CA GLY A 139 -15.99 18.43 23.15
C GLY A 139 -15.92 16.97 23.65
N TYR A 140 -15.33 16.71 24.81
CA TYR A 140 -15.00 15.35 25.27
C TYR A 140 -16.20 14.41 25.35
N ASP A 141 -17.30 14.87 25.96
CA ASP A 141 -18.48 14.03 26.19
C ASP A 141 -19.22 13.65 24.89
N LYS A 142 -18.98 14.39 23.80
CA LYS A 142 -19.54 14.10 22.47
C LYS A 142 -18.98 12.82 21.83
N LEU A 143 -17.90 12.26 22.37
CA LEU A 143 -17.26 11.04 21.88
C LEU A 143 -17.89 9.76 22.43
N ARG A 144 -18.75 9.84 23.44
CA ARG A 144 -19.40 8.68 24.06
C ARG A 144 -20.31 8.00 23.05
N PHE A 145 -20.19 6.68 22.93
CA PHE A 145 -21.13 5.92 22.11
C PHE A 145 -22.57 6.07 22.64
N PRO A 146 -23.57 6.04 21.75
CA PRO A 146 -24.94 5.94 22.17
C PRO A 146 -25.19 4.70 23.04
N SER A 147 -26.16 4.83 23.94
CA SER A 147 -26.72 3.67 24.64
C SER A 147 -27.22 2.62 23.64
N HIS A 148 -27.31 1.35 24.07
CA HIS A 148 -27.75 0.24 23.22
C HIS A 148 -29.11 0.51 22.54
N GLU A 149 -30.05 1.11 23.26
CA GLU A 149 -31.39 1.44 22.75
C GLU A 149 -31.34 2.42 21.57
N VAL A 150 -30.45 3.42 21.63
CA VAL A 150 -30.27 4.39 20.54
C VAL A 150 -29.45 3.77 19.40
N SER A 151 -28.41 3.01 19.75
CA SER A 151 -27.55 2.35 18.75
C SER A 151 -28.31 1.36 17.86
N GLU A 152 -29.39 0.74 18.35
CA GLU A 152 -30.26 -0.14 17.54
C GLU A 152 -31.13 0.63 16.55
N THR A 153 -31.40 1.91 16.80
CA THR A 153 -32.19 2.76 15.90
C THR A 153 -31.37 3.32 14.75
N TRP A 154 -30.04 3.33 14.89
CA TRP A 154 -29.15 3.92 13.92
C TRP A 154 -28.98 3.05 12.68
N ASP A 155 -28.96 3.68 11.52
CA ASP A 155 -28.53 3.05 10.29
C ASP A 155 -27.00 3.07 10.13
N ASP A 156 -26.50 2.35 9.10
CA ASP A 156 -25.07 2.30 8.79
C ASP A 156 -24.46 3.68 8.49
N ASN A 157 -25.27 4.64 8.02
CA ASN A 157 -24.81 5.98 7.68
C ASN A 157 -24.65 6.84 8.93
N GLU A 158 -25.61 6.82 9.85
CA GLU A 158 -25.55 7.52 11.14
C GLU A 158 -24.35 7.05 11.98
N LEU A 159 -24.13 5.73 12.04
CA LEU A 159 -22.94 5.19 12.70
C LEU A 159 -21.64 5.66 12.04
N ARG A 160 -21.57 5.70 10.70
CA ARG A 160 -20.39 6.21 9.97
C ARG A 160 -20.15 7.69 10.23
N LEU A 161 -21.20 8.50 10.31
CA LEU A 161 -21.13 9.93 10.60
C LEU A 161 -20.60 10.19 12.02
N PHE A 162 -21.07 9.44 13.01
CA PHE A 162 -20.54 9.51 14.36
C PHE A 162 -19.07 9.08 14.45
N VAL A 163 -18.71 7.96 13.80
CA VAL A 163 -17.33 7.47 13.74
C VAL A 163 -16.41 8.47 13.03
N TYR A 164 -16.91 9.13 11.96
CA TYR A 164 -16.20 10.22 11.29
C TYR A 164 -15.87 11.33 12.30
N PHE A 165 -16.86 11.84 13.04
CA PHE A 165 -16.61 12.87 14.06
C PHE A 165 -15.56 12.44 15.11
N ARG A 166 -15.61 11.20 15.61
CA ARG A 166 -14.58 10.71 16.55
C ARG A 166 -13.18 10.72 15.94
N ARG A 167 -13.05 10.47 14.63
CA ARG A 167 -11.76 10.55 13.93
C ARG A 167 -11.29 11.99 13.81
N GLU A 168 -12.15 12.93 13.42
CA GLU A 168 -11.81 14.35 13.33
C GLU A 168 -11.41 14.91 14.71
N PHE A 169 -11.98 14.40 15.80
CA PHE A 169 -11.54 14.79 17.16
C PHE A 169 -10.18 14.21 17.51
N ALA A 170 -9.88 12.97 17.08
CA ALA A 170 -8.56 12.41 17.21
C ALA A 170 -7.52 13.20 16.40
N GLU A 171 -7.86 13.66 15.20
CA GLU A 171 -7.03 14.56 14.39
C GLU A 171 -6.79 15.89 15.11
N TYR A 172 -7.83 16.48 15.72
CA TYR A 172 -7.65 17.66 16.57
C TYR A 172 -6.66 17.43 17.72
N LEU A 173 -6.74 16.28 18.41
CA LEU A 173 -5.81 15.94 19.49
C LEU A 173 -4.35 15.86 19.01
N LEU A 174 -4.13 15.32 17.81
CA LEU A 174 -2.82 15.25 17.19
C LEU A 174 -2.31 16.63 16.79
N GLU A 175 -3.18 17.48 16.23
CA GLU A 175 -2.83 18.84 15.81
C GLU A 175 -2.45 19.74 17.00
N VAL A 176 -3.13 19.60 18.15
CA VAL A 176 -2.79 20.40 19.35
C VAL A 176 -1.64 19.83 20.17
N TYR A 177 -1.24 18.59 19.93
CA TYR A 177 -0.21 17.94 20.74
C TYR A 177 1.18 18.62 20.63
N PRO A 178 1.68 19.05 19.46
CA PRO A 178 2.90 19.86 19.36
C PRO A 178 2.87 21.13 20.23
N LEU A 179 1.69 21.72 20.41
CA LEU A 179 1.48 22.98 21.14
C LEU A 179 1.34 22.77 22.66
N LEU A 180 0.64 21.71 23.07
CA LEU A 180 0.30 21.41 24.46
C LEU A 180 1.24 20.40 25.13
N GLY A 181 1.89 19.55 24.34
CA GLY A 181 2.79 18.50 24.80
C GLY A 181 2.11 17.47 25.72
N VAL A 182 2.85 17.01 26.73
CA VAL A 182 2.43 15.94 27.65
C VAL A 182 1.19 16.28 28.50
N ASP A 183 0.78 17.55 28.55
CA ASP A 183 -0.39 17.97 29.32
C ASP A 183 -1.68 17.36 28.75
N VAL A 184 -1.76 17.14 27.43
CA VAL A 184 -2.87 16.41 26.79
C VAL A 184 -2.93 14.99 27.31
N ILE A 185 -1.79 14.30 27.35
CA ILE A 185 -1.69 12.92 27.82
C ILE A 185 -2.08 12.81 29.29
N ARG A 186 -1.58 13.73 30.12
CA ARG A 186 -1.96 13.77 31.54
C ARG A 186 -3.46 13.93 31.71
N HIS A 187 -4.09 14.85 30.97
CA HIS A 187 -5.53 15.06 31.03
C HIS A 187 -6.33 13.80 30.65
N ILE A 188 -5.97 13.14 29.54
CA ILE A 188 -6.64 11.92 29.10
C ILE A 188 -6.46 10.76 30.11
N LEU A 189 -5.28 10.61 30.69
CA LEU A 189 -5.01 9.58 31.71
C LEU A 189 -5.76 9.84 33.03
N GLU A 190 -5.92 11.10 33.42
CA GLU A 190 -6.77 11.49 34.55
C GLU A 190 -8.24 11.10 34.28
N GLN A 191 -8.75 11.33 33.06
CA GLN A 191 -10.10 10.89 32.68
C GLN A 191 -10.23 9.35 32.70
N ALA A 192 -9.23 8.63 32.19
CA ALA A 192 -9.21 7.17 32.21
C ALA A 192 -9.25 6.63 33.65
N SER A 193 -8.39 7.15 34.53
CA SER A 193 -8.29 6.75 35.93
C SER A 193 -9.58 7.03 36.70
N ASN A 194 -10.16 8.23 36.52
CA ASN A 194 -11.42 8.61 37.14
C ASN A 194 -12.59 7.72 36.67
N SER A 195 -12.65 7.40 35.38
CA SER A 195 -13.70 6.59 34.79
C SER A 195 -13.61 5.14 35.26
N ILE A 196 -12.40 4.56 35.30
CA ILE A 196 -12.16 3.23 35.86
C ILE A 196 -12.60 3.13 37.33
N ALA A 197 -12.25 4.13 38.14
CA ALA A 197 -12.57 4.15 39.57
C ALA A 197 -14.08 4.22 39.83
N LYS A 198 -14.84 4.91 38.96
CA LYS A 198 -16.30 5.02 39.02
C LYS A 198 -17.04 3.86 38.33
N ASN A 199 -16.31 2.98 37.63
CA ASN A 199 -16.89 2.01 36.69
C ASN A 199 -17.73 2.66 35.58
N ASP A 200 -17.38 3.89 35.17
CA ASP A 200 -17.91 4.53 33.98
C ASP A 200 -17.17 3.97 32.75
N TRP A 201 -17.69 2.87 32.21
CA TRP A 201 -17.06 2.18 31.10
C TRP A 201 -17.12 2.96 29.78
N GLU A 202 -18.13 3.79 29.59
CA GLU A 202 -18.25 4.65 28.41
C GLU A 202 -17.21 5.77 28.45
N GLY A 203 -17.09 6.45 29.60
CA GLY A 203 -16.04 7.46 29.81
C GLY A 203 -14.63 6.87 29.71
N PHE A 204 -14.44 5.64 30.19
CA PHE A 204 -13.17 4.92 30.06
C PHE A 204 -12.87 4.56 28.60
N GLU A 205 -13.87 4.10 27.83
CA GLU A 205 -13.69 3.81 26.39
C GLU A 205 -13.22 5.04 25.63
N VAL A 206 -13.84 6.20 25.88
CA VAL A 206 -13.45 7.47 25.25
C VAL A 206 -12.01 7.82 25.60
N ALA A 207 -11.63 7.69 26.87
CA ALA A 207 -10.28 8.00 27.31
C ALA A 207 -9.22 7.11 26.62
N ILE A 208 -9.49 5.80 26.53
CA ILE A 208 -8.59 4.84 25.87
C ILE A 208 -8.55 5.06 24.36
N TYR A 209 -9.66 5.43 23.73
CA TYR A 209 -9.70 5.80 22.32
C TYR A 209 -8.81 7.02 22.05
N CYS A 210 -8.98 8.11 22.81
CA CYS A 210 -8.17 9.32 22.68
C CYS A 210 -6.69 9.07 23.00
N LEU A 211 -6.40 8.21 23.97
CA LEU A 211 -5.03 7.80 24.27
C LEU A 211 -4.43 7.03 23.09
N GLY A 212 -5.19 6.09 22.51
CA GLY A 212 -4.82 5.29 21.35
C GLY A 212 -4.51 6.15 20.12
N SER A 213 -5.30 7.18 19.84
CA SER A 213 -5.03 8.09 18.72
C SER A 213 -3.75 8.89 18.89
N LEU A 214 -3.37 9.24 20.13
CA LEU A 214 -2.14 9.98 20.43
C LEU A 214 -0.87 9.11 20.37
N ALA A 215 -1.00 7.80 20.14
CA ALA A 215 0.13 6.89 20.13
C ALA A 215 1.18 7.25 19.06
N GLU A 216 0.79 7.75 17.89
CA GLU A 216 1.76 8.11 16.84
C GLU A 216 2.72 9.23 17.25
N SER A 217 2.27 10.15 18.13
CA SER A 217 3.12 11.24 18.63
C SER A 217 3.89 10.87 19.91
N VAL A 218 3.46 9.82 20.61
CA VAL A 218 3.89 9.52 21.97
C VAL A 218 4.59 8.17 22.10
N ALA A 219 4.08 7.11 21.47
CA ALA A 219 4.48 5.73 21.75
C ALA A 219 5.95 5.46 21.46
N GLU A 220 6.53 6.08 20.42
CA GLU A 220 7.95 5.92 20.09
C GLU A 220 8.90 6.72 21.00
N ASN A 221 8.39 7.72 21.71
CA ASN A 221 9.20 8.64 22.51
C ASN A 221 9.06 8.35 24.02
N GLU A 222 10.16 8.47 24.77
CA GLU A 222 10.19 8.13 26.20
C GLU A 222 9.65 9.23 27.12
N HIS A 223 9.40 10.43 26.59
CA HIS A 223 9.10 11.63 27.40
C HIS A 223 7.77 11.54 28.18
N ALA A 224 6.83 10.71 27.72
CA ALA A 224 5.55 10.47 28.40
C ALA A 224 5.48 9.12 29.14
N ASP A 225 6.52 8.29 29.11
CA ASP A 225 6.49 6.93 29.67
C ASP A 225 6.11 6.92 31.16
N HIS A 226 6.60 7.89 31.94
CA HIS A 226 6.26 8.03 33.35
C HIS A 226 4.76 8.27 33.62
N LEU A 227 4.06 8.93 32.71
CA LEU A 227 2.61 9.13 32.81
C LEU A 227 1.87 7.86 32.38
N LEU A 228 2.33 7.20 31.31
CA LEU A 228 1.74 5.95 30.83
C LEU A 228 1.85 4.84 31.88
N ASP A 229 2.95 4.82 32.65
CA ASP A 229 3.16 3.91 33.78
C ASP A 229 2.04 4.01 34.83
N ASP A 230 1.50 5.20 35.10
CA ASP A 230 0.43 5.40 36.09
C ASP A 230 -0.84 4.60 35.74
N LEU A 231 -1.14 4.43 34.45
CA LEU A 231 -2.26 3.62 33.98
C LEU A 231 -1.86 2.16 33.78
N PHE A 232 -0.83 1.89 32.97
CA PHE A 232 -0.50 0.52 32.54
C PHE A 232 0.15 -0.33 33.63
N CYS A 233 0.81 0.28 34.62
CA CYS A 233 1.32 -0.44 35.78
C CYS A 233 0.30 -0.49 36.94
N SER A 234 -0.91 0.08 36.78
CA SER A 234 -1.92 0.08 37.84
C SER A 234 -2.47 -1.33 38.12
N GLU A 235 -2.88 -1.57 39.37
CA GLU A 235 -3.54 -2.83 39.77
C GLU A 235 -4.84 -3.06 38.99
N VAL A 236 -5.55 -1.98 38.62
CA VAL A 236 -6.82 -2.11 37.90
C VAL A 236 -6.60 -2.54 36.47
N PHE A 237 -5.59 -1.99 35.78
CA PHE A 237 -5.22 -2.44 34.44
C PHE A 237 -4.83 -3.92 34.45
N GLN A 238 -3.99 -4.35 35.41
CA GLN A 238 -3.64 -5.75 35.58
C GLN A 238 -4.87 -6.64 35.85
N SER A 239 -5.79 -6.19 36.69
CA SER A 239 -7.03 -6.91 37.00
C SER A 239 -7.91 -7.12 35.77
N VAL A 240 -8.01 -6.12 34.89
CA VAL A 240 -8.68 -6.25 33.59
C VAL A 240 -7.93 -7.25 32.69
N CYS A 241 -6.61 -7.15 32.62
CA CYS A 241 -5.78 -8.01 31.77
C CYS A 241 -5.83 -9.50 32.15
N PHE A 242 -5.97 -9.80 33.45
CA PHE A 242 -6.13 -11.18 33.95
C PHE A 242 -7.59 -11.65 34.02
N GLY A 243 -8.55 -10.81 33.58
CA GLY A 243 -9.97 -11.16 33.60
C GLY A 243 -10.58 -11.20 34.99
N HIS A 244 -9.94 -10.59 35.99
CA HIS A 244 -10.49 -10.43 37.34
C HIS A 244 -11.55 -9.33 37.42
N LYS A 245 -11.56 -8.40 36.44
CA LYS A 245 -12.59 -7.38 36.26
C LYS A 245 -13.23 -7.52 34.89
N GLU A 246 -14.54 -7.72 34.86
CA GLU A 246 -15.31 -7.76 33.61
C GLU A 246 -15.45 -6.36 33.01
N ILE A 247 -15.32 -6.27 31.68
CA ILE A 247 -15.45 -5.04 30.92
C ILE A 247 -16.40 -5.24 29.73
N PRO A 248 -17.16 -4.22 29.30
CA PRO A 248 -17.98 -4.30 28.10
C PRO A 248 -17.16 -4.62 26.84
N LEU A 249 -17.80 -5.25 25.85
CA LEU A 249 -17.14 -5.65 24.60
C LEU A 249 -16.52 -4.48 23.85
N LYS A 250 -17.19 -3.32 23.82
CA LYS A 250 -16.66 -2.16 23.11
C LYS A 250 -15.38 -1.63 23.74
N VAL A 251 -15.33 -1.53 25.07
CA VAL A 251 -14.11 -1.19 25.82
C VAL A 251 -13.00 -2.18 25.51
N ARG A 252 -13.33 -3.48 25.47
CA ARG A 252 -12.36 -4.54 25.15
C ARG A 252 -11.76 -4.36 23.75
N GLN A 253 -12.58 -4.04 22.75
CA GLN A 253 -12.11 -3.74 21.39
C GLN A 253 -11.18 -2.53 21.36
N THR A 254 -11.62 -1.40 21.95
CA THR A 254 -10.85 -0.15 21.96
C THR A 254 -9.54 -0.31 22.74
N MET A 255 -9.54 -1.08 23.83
CA MET A 255 -8.30 -1.37 24.57
C MET A 255 -7.36 -2.28 23.80
N ALA A 256 -7.85 -3.30 23.09
CA ALA A 256 -7.02 -4.13 22.22
C ALA A 256 -6.40 -3.32 21.08
N ASP A 257 -7.13 -2.35 20.53
CA ASP A 257 -6.65 -1.44 19.49
C ASP A 257 -5.59 -0.46 20.03
N MET A 258 -5.84 0.16 21.19
CA MET A 258 -4.85 1.00 21.87
C MET A 258 -3.57 0.23 22.19
N ILE A 259 -3.68 -1.03 22.63
CA ILE A 259 -2.51 -1.89 22.89
C ILE A 259 -1.65 -2.04 21.63
N ASP A 260 -2.28 -2.21 20.46
CA ASP A 260 -1.58 -2.32 19.18
C ASP A 260 -0.74 -1.06 18.91
N HIS A 261 -1.36 0.11 19.05
CA HIS A 261 -0.71 1.39 18.81
C HIS A 261 0.42 1.72 19.82
N TYR A 262 0.33 1.24 21.07
CA TYR A 262 1.38 1.40 22.09
C TYR A 262 2.41 0.26 22.12
N THR A 263 2.47 -0.58 21.08
CA THR A 263 3.48 -1.63 20.94
C THR A 263 4.92 -1.15 21.23
N PRO A 264 5.38 0.02 20.72
CA PRO A 264 6.73 0.54 21.04
C PRO A 264 6.96 0.78 22.54
N TYR A 265 5.96 1.29 23.26
CA TYR A 265 6.03 1.46 24.73
C TYR A 265 6.13 0.12 25.46
N PHE A 266 5.35 -0.89 25.05
CA PHE A 266 5.41 -2.22 25.66
C PHE A 266 6.74 -2.94 25.36
N ALA A 267 7.36 -2.67 24.22
CA ALA A 267 8.70 -3.18 23.90
C ALA A 267 9.77 -2.66 24.87
N ARG A 268 9.65 -1.40 25.33
CA ARG A 268 10.50 -0.84 26.40
C ARG A 268 10.13 -1.39 27.79
N ASN A 269 8.85 -1.71 28.00
CA ASN A 269 8.29 -2.17 29.28
C ASN A 269 7.94 -3.66 29.30
N GLY A 270 8.92 -4.53 29.05
CA GLY A 270 8.73 -5.98 28.89
C GLY A 270 7.97 -6.69 30.02
N LYS A 271 7.96 -6.15 31.25
CA LYS A 271 7.17 -6.66 32.40
C LYS A 271 5.66 -6.70 32.12
N LEU A 272 5.15 -5.85 31.23
CA LEU A 272 3.72 -5.71 30.91
C LEU A 272 3.26 -6.66 29.79
N LEU A 273 4.19 -7.32 29.09
CA LEU A 273 3.85 -8.15 27.93
C LEU A 273 2.97 -9.34 28.28
N THR A 274 3.25 -10.03 29.40
CA THR A 274 2.45 -11.20 29.81
C THR A 274 1.00 -10.84 30.13
N PRO A 275 0.70 -9.83 30.99
CA PRO A 275 -0.67 -9.36 31.20
C PRO A 275 -1.39 -8.96 29.91
N VAL A 276 -0.74 -8.16 29.07
CA VAL A 276 -1.33 -7.63 27.84
C VAL A 276 -1.63 -8.76 26.83
N LEU A 277 -0.70 -9.70 26.65
CA LEU A 277 -0.94 -10.85 25.77
C LEU A 277 -2.06 -11.75 26.30
N ASN A 278 -2.14 -11.98 27.62
CA ASN A 278 -3.24 -12.73 28.21
C ASN A 278 -4.60 -12.06 27.91
N PHE A 279 -4.66 -10.74 28.04
CA PHE A 279 -5.85 -9.97 27.68
C PHE A 279 -6.23 -10.16 26.21
N LEU A 280 -5.28 -10.01 25.29
CA LEU A 280 -5.54 -10.15 23.86
C LEU A 280 -5.98 -11.57 23.48
N PHE A 281 -5.30 -12.60 23.99
CA PHE A 281 -5.68 -14.00 23.76
C PHE A 281 -7.05 -14.37 24.34
N SER A 282 -7.45 -13.77 25.48
CA SER A 282 -8.81 -13.91 26.02
C SER A 282 -9.85 -13.16 25.18
N SER A 283 -9.44 -12.10 24.49
CA SER A 283 -10.34 -11.30 23.66
C SER A 283 -10.73 -12.02 22.36
N LEU A 284 -9.93 -13.00 21.92
CA LEU A 284 -10.26 -13.92 20.81
C LEU A 284 -11.42 -14.89 21.13
N ASP A 285 -11.90 -14.93 22.38
CA ASP A 285 -13.10 -15.68 22.72
C ASP A 285 -14.39 -14.94 22.29
N PHE A 286 -14.27 -13.67 21.85
CA PHE A 286 -15.39 -12.82 21.43
C PHE A 286 -15.26 -12.44 19.94
N PRO A 287 -16.18 -12.90 19.06
CA PRO A 287 -16.09 -12.68 17.61
C PRO A 287 -15.98 -11.22 17.17
N SER A 288 -16.55 -10.29 17.94
CA SER A 288 -16.45 -8.85 17.65
C SER A 288 -15.04 -8.29 17.91
N CYS A 289 -14.24 -8.93 18.76
CA CYS A 289 -12.89 -8.52 19.13
C CYS A 289 -11.81 -9.22 18.29
N ASP A 290 -12.11 -10.36 17.68
CA ASP A 290 -11.22 -11.16 16.82
C ASP A 290 -10.29 -10.35 15.89
N PRO A 291 -10.79 -9.44 15.03
CA PRO A 291 -9.93 -8.79 14.04
C PRO A 291 -8.90 -7.85 14.67
N VAL A 292 -9.31 -7.13 15.72
CA VAL A 292 -8.43 -6.21 16.45
C VAL A 292 -7.45 -7.01 17.30
N ALA A 293 -7.94 -7.93 18.13
CA ALA A 293 -7.09 -8.70 19.04
C ALA A 293 -6.04 -9.54 18.31
N SER A 294 -6.40 -10.20 17.20
CA SER A 294 -5.43 -10.99 16.41
C SER A 294 -4.35 -10.13 15.75
N ARG A 295 -4.71 -8.94 15.27
CA ARG A 295 -3.75 -7.95 14.76
C ARG A 295 -2.81 -7.48 15.87
N SER A 296 -3.33 -7.07 17.02
CA SER A 296 -2.52 -6.61 18.16
C SER A 296 -1.58 -7.70 18.67
N ILE A 297 -2.01 -8.97 18.69
CA ILE A 297 -1.13 -10.11 19.04
C ILE A 297 0.02 -10.22 18.04
N SER A 298 -0.28 -10.16 16.74
CA SER A 298 0.75 -10.26 15.70
C SER A 298 1.77 -9.14 15.82
N SER A 299 1.31 -7.89 15.91
CA SER A 299 2.14 -6.68 16.03
C SER A 299 3.02 -6.72 17.29
N LEU A 300 2.41 -6.95 18.46
CA LEU A 300 3.14 -7.02 19.73
C LEU A 300 4.18 -8.13 19.73
N CYS A 301 3.84 -9.31 19.20
CA CYS A 301 4.78 -10.41 19.05
C CYS A 301 5.94 -10.07 18.10
N GLN A 302 5.68 -9.42 16.97
CA GLN A 302 6.72 -9.03 16.00
C GLN A 302 7.71 -8.02 16.61
N SER A 303 7.21 -6.97 17.26
CA SER A 303 8.06 -5.94 17.86
C SER A 303 8.75 -6.40 19.15
N CYS A 304 8.08 -7.24 19.96
CA CYS A 304 8.60 -7.67 21.27
C CYS A 304 9.19 -9.08 21.27
N ARG A 305 9.39 -9.73 20.11
CA ARG A 305 9.77 -11.15 20.02
C ARG A 305 11.00 -11.55 20.83
N LYS A 306 11.94 -10.63 21.07
CA LYS A 306 13.18 -10.89 21.83
C LYS A 306 12.92 -11.22 23.32
N PHE A 307 11.81 -10.74 23.89
CA PHE A 307 11.45 -10.96 25.30
C PHE A 307 10.52 -12.17 25.53
N LEU A 308 9.93 -12.69 24.46
CA LEU A 308 8.87 -13.69 24.50
C LEU A 308 9.30 -15.17 24.30
N PRO A 309 10.54 -15.56 23.92
CA PRO A 309 10.82 -16.97 23.60
C PRO A 309 10.54 -17.94 24.77
N MET A 310 10.66 -17.46 26.02
CA MET A 310 10.36 -18.25 27.22
C MET A 310 8.88 -18.66 27.35
N HIS A 311 7.97 -18.00 26.62
CA HIS A 311 6.54 -18.29 26.60
C HIS A 311 6.09 -19.06 25.35
N SER A 312 7.01 -19.42 24.45
CA SER A 312 6.73 -20.06 23.15
C SER A 312 5.81 -21.29 23.26
N GLN A 313 6.04 -22.17 24.24
CA GLN A 313 5.19 -23.37 24.42
C GLN A 313 3.74 -23.00 24.74
N GLY A 314 3.51 -22.02 25.63
CA GLY A 314 2.15 -21.59 25.98
C GLY A 314 1.41 -20.98 24.80
N PHE A 315 2.12 -20.27 23.92
CA PHE A 315 1.54 -19.75 22.68
C PHE A 315 1.18 -20.85 21.69
N ILE A 316 2.05 -21.86 21.51
CA ILE A 316 1.77 -23.03 20.67
C ILE A 316 0.53 -23.77 21.20
N ASP A 317 0.43 -23.99 22.51
CA ASP A 317 -0.72 -24.64 23.12
C ASP A 317 -2.01 -23.85 22.88
N LYS A 318 -1.95 -22.52 22.97
CA LYS A 318 -3.09 -21.64 22.68
C LYS A 318 -3.47 -21.68 21.21
N PHE A 319 -2.51 -21.71 20.28
CA PHE A 319 -2.78 -21.89 18.86
C PHE A 319 -3.50 -23.20 18.57
N HIS A 320 -3.04 -24.32 19.15
CA HIS A 320 -3.72 -25.61 18.99
C HIS A 320 -5.16 -25.59 19.52
N GLN A 321 -5.42 -24.91 20.64
CA GLN A 321 -6.79 -24.71 21.14
C GLN A 321 -7.64 -23.91 20.13
N LEU A 322 -7.08 -22.86 19.54
CA LEU A 322 -7.79 -22.03 18.55
C LEU A 322 -8.12 -22.81 17.27
N CYS A 323 -7.23 -23.69 16.79
CA CYS A 323 -7.48 -24.54 15.63
C CYS A 323 -8.72 -25.44 15.78
N THR A 324 -9.12 -25.77 17.01
CA THR A 324 -10.31 -26.61 17.26
C THR A 324 -11.63 -25.82 17.29
N LYS A 325 -11.58 -24.48 17.30
CA LYS A 325 -12.76 -23.63 17.39
C LYS A 325 -13.29 -23.30 15.99
N SER A 326 -14.58 -23.61 15.76
CA SER A 326 -15.26 -23.34 14.49
C SER A 326 -15.78 -21.91 14.32
N SER A 327 -15.64 -21.05 15.33
CA SER A 327 -16.25 -19.71 15.39
C SER A 327 -15.30 -18.56 15.05
N LEU A 328 -14.03 -18.85 14.73
CA LEU A 328 -13.02 -17.83 14.46
C LEU A 328 -13.21 -17.26 13.05
N SER A 329 -12.90 -15.96 12.89
CA SER A 329 -12.83 -15.37 11.55
C SER A 329 -11.72 -16.02 10.71
N ASP A 330 -11.90 -16.05 9.38
CA ASP A 330 -10.95 -16.66 8.43
C ASP A 330 -9.50 -16.19 8.62
N SER A 331 -9.29 -14.93 9.02
CA SER A 331 -7.97 -14.31 9.17
C SER A 331 -7.41 -14.30 10.60
N THR A 332 -8.19 -14.74 11.61
CA THR A 332 -7.78 -14.70 13.01
C THR A 332 -6.59 -15.63 13.26
N LEU A 333 -6.70 -16.89 12.80
CA LEU A 333 -5.66 -17.90 12.97
C LEU A 333 -4.36 -17.52 12.25
N GLU A 334 -4.49 -16.94 11.05
CA GLU A 334 -3.37 -16.48 10.23
C GLU A 334 -2.51 -15.44 10.95
N ARG A 335 -3.13 -14.44 11.59
CA ARG A 335 -2.40 -13.39 12.32
C ARG A 335 -1.80 -13.90 13.62
N VAL A 336 -2.54 -14.73 14.35
CA VAL A 336 -2.04 -15.31 15.62
C VAL A 336 -0.81 -16.17 15.34
N VAL A 337 -0.87 -17.08 14.36
CA VAL A 337 0.27 -17.95 14.05
C VAL A 337 1.47 -17.18 13.51
N GLU A 338 1.25 -16.08 12.78
CA GLU A 338 2.30 -15.16 12.34
C GLU A 338 3.07 -14.56 13.52
N GLY A 339 2.35 -14.04 14.53
CA GLY A 339 2.97 -13.53 15.76
C GLY A 339 3.74 -14.61 16.53
N ILE A 340 3.17 -15.81 16.66
CA ILE A 340 3.85 -16.92 17.34
C ILE A 340 5.13 -17.33 16.59
N ALA A 341 5.07 -17.39 15.26
CA ALA A 341 6.23 -17.67 14.42
C ALA A 341 7.33 -16.60 14.60
N ALA A 342 6.98 -15.32 14.73
CA ALA A 342 7.92 -14.25 15.04
C ALA A 342 8.60 -14.44 16.41
N VAL A 343 7.86 -14.89 17.43
CA VAL A 343 8.46 -15.23 18.73
C VAL A 343 9.41 -16.42 18.62
N ILE A 344 9.02 -17.46 17.87
CA ILE A 344 9.88 -18.64 17.64
C ILE A 344 11.18 -18.22 16.94
N GLN A 345 11.10 -17.34 15.94
CA GLN A 345 12.26 -16.82 15.19
C GLN A 345 13.33 -16.22 16.10
N ALA A 346 12.94 -15.56 17.20
CA ALA A 346 13.86 -14.96 18.17
C ALA A 346 14.52 -15.96 19.14
N THR A 347 14.22 -17.25 19.05
CA THR A 347 14.86 -18.27 19.90
C THR A 347 16.32 -18.49 19.47
N GLU A 348 17.26 -18.53 20.40
CA GLU A 348 18.70 -18.56 20.06
C GLU A 348 19.11 -19.83 19.29
N LEU A 349 18.70 -21.01 19.76
CA LEU A 349 19.14 -22.30 19.22
C LEU A 349 18.28 -22.74 18.03
N ASP A 350 18.90 -22.97 16.85
CA ASP A 350 18.20 -23.44 15.64
C ASP A 350 17.44 -24.75 15.88
N ARG A 351 17.98 -25.64 16.72
CA ARG A 351 17.34 -26.91 17.07
C ARG A 351 16.01 -26.69 17.79
N GLU A 352 15.96 -25.76 18.74
CA GLU A 352 14.74 -25.44 19.49
C GLU A 352 13.72 -24.75 18.59
N ARG A 353 14.19 -23.84 17.72
CA ARG A 353 13.37 -23.24 16.65
C ARG A 353 12.72 -24.30 15.78
N ALA A 354 13.48 -25.25 15.27
CA ALA A 354 12.96 -26.31 14.41
C ALA A 354 11.89 -27.17 15.13
N VAL A 355 12.13 -27.55 16.40
CA VAL A 355 11.13 -28.29 17.18
C VAL A 355 9.84 -27.47 17.35
N ALA A 356 9.94 -26.18 17.66
CA ALA A 356 8.79 -25.30 17.82
C ALA A 356 8.01 -25.12 16.50
N LEU A 357 8.71 -24.94 15.37
CA LEU A 357 8.08 -24.83 14.06
C LEU A 357 7.37 -26.12 13.65
N LEU A 358 7.96 -27.28 13.91
CA LEU A 358 7.29 -28.57 13.65
C LEU A 358 6.03 -28.75 14.50
N LYS A 359 5.98 -28.21 15.72
CA LYS A 359 4.76 -28.22 16.54
C LYS A 359 3.65 -27.35 15.95
N LEU A 360 3.98 -26.33 15.14
CA LEU A 360 2.99 -25.55 14.39
C LEU A 360 2.61 -26.22 13.07
N LEU A 361 3.59 -26.73 12.32
CA LEU A 361 3.40 -27.24 10.96
C LEU A 361 2.79 -28.66 10.90
N ASN A 362 3.14 -29.56 11.82
CA ASN A 362 2.64 -30.94 11.78
C ASN A 362 1.11 -31.04 11.93
N PRO A 363 0.46 -30.31 12.86
CA PRO A 363 -1.00 -30.28 12.91
C PRO A 363 -1.63 -29.73 11.63
N LEU A 364 -1.01 -28.70 11.02
CA LEU A 364 -1.45 -28.14 9.74
C LEU A 364 -1.33 -29.16 8.60
N LEU A 365 -0.26 -29.96 8.55
CA LEU A 365 -0.13 -31.03 7.56
C LEU A 365 -1.19 -32.12 7.73
N GLN A 366 -1.47 -32.54 8.98
CA GLN A 366 -2.53 -33.51 9.26
C GLN A 366 -3.91 -32.97 8.82
N GLU A 367 -4.15 -31.69 9.09
CA GLU A 367 -5.37 -31.01 8.71
C GLU A 367 -5.51 -30.87 7.18
N ALA A 368 -4.44 -30.55 6.45
CA ALA A 368 -4.41 -30.55 4.99
C ALA A 368 -4.82 -31.92 4.42
N GLN A 369 -4.24 -33.00 4.94
CA GLN A 369 -4.56 -34.37 4.51
C GLN A 369 -6.02 -34.72 4.79
N ALA A 370 -6.54 -34.37 5.96
CA ALA A 370 -7.94 -34.60 6.33
C ALA A 370 -8.91 -33.79 5.46
N ALA A 371 -8.58 -32.53 5.16
CA ALA A 371 -9.37 -31.67 4.30
C ALA A 371 -9.42 -32.16 2.84
N CYS A 372 -8.29 -32.64 2.30
CA CYS A 372 -8.24 -33.26 0.97
C CYS A 372 -9.07 -34.56 0.91
N GLN A 373 -9.04 -35.39 1.96
CA GLN A 373 -9.87 -36.59 2.06
C GLN A 373 -11.36 -36.23 2.10
N GLN A 374 -11.73 -35.20 2.86
CA GLN A 374 -13.10 -34.70 2.92
C GLN A 374 -13.58 -34.20 1.55
N ALA A 375 -12.76 -33.41 0.84
CA ALA A 375 -13.07 -32.95 -0.51
C ALA A 375 -13.27 -34.12 -1.48
N SER A 376 -12.41 -35.14 -1.39
CA SER A 376 -12.51 -36.36 -2.22
C SER A 376 -13.75 -37.21 -1.90
N ASN A 377 -14.28 -37.11 -0.68
CA ASN A 377 -15.48 -37.82 -0.23
C ASN A 377 -16.80 -37.09 -0.56
N GLY A 378 -16.76 -36.09 -1.44
CA GLY A 378 -17.96 -35.39 -1.92
C GLY A 378 -18.31 -34.09 -1.18
N GLN A 379 -17.46 -33.64 -0.25
CA GLN A 379 -17.59 -32.37 0.48
C GLN A 379 -16.49 -31.39 0.04
N TYR A 380 -16.51 -31.02 -1.24
CA TYR A 380 -15.44 -30.25 -1.87
C TYR A 380 -15.31 -28.84 -1.28
N GLU A 381 -16.42 -28.13 -1.05
CA GLU A 381 -16.42 -26.75 -0.55
C GLU A 381 -15.88 -26.67 0.88
N GLU A 382 -16.32 -27.55 1.77
CA GLU A 382 -15.83 -27.60 3.16
C GLU A 382 -14.35 -28.01 3.20
N GLY A 383 -13.95 -28.97 2.38
CA GLY A 383 -12.55 -29.38 2.25
C GLY A 383 -11.66 -28.25 1.71
N LEU A 384 -12.15 -27.48 0.73
CA LEU A 384 -11.45 -26.32 0.19
C LEU A 384 -11.29 -25.21 1.24
N ALA A 385 -12.36 -24.86 1.96
CA ALA A 385 -12.33 -23.83 2.99
C ALA A 385 -11.30 -24.14 4.09
N ARG A 386 -11.28 -25.39 4.60
CA ARG A 386 -10.28 -25.86 5.57
C ARG A 386 -8.86 -25.81 5.00
N SER A 387 -8.69 -26.25 3.75
CA SER A 387 -7.38 -26.25 3.06
C SER A 387 -6.82 -24.84 2.86
N LEU A 388 -7.68 -23.85 2.59
CA LEU A 388 -7.27 -22.46 2.47
C LEU A 388 -6.74 -21.90 3.79
N ILE A 389 -7.40 -22.19 4.92
CA ILE A 389 -6.91 -21.80 6.25
C ILE A 389 -5.53 -22.40 6.51
N VAL A 390 -5.34 -23.69 6.19
CA VAL A 390 -4.04 -24.36 6.36
C VAL A 390 -2.95 -23.70 5.51
N MET A 391 -3.22 -23.44 4.23
CA MET A 391 -2.24 -22.83 3.33
C MET A 391 -1.87 -21.42 3.79
N ARG A 392 -2.86 -20.61 4.19
CA ARG A 392 -2.62 -19.25 4.67
C ARG A 392 -1.90 -19.21 6.01
N CYS A 393 -2.22 -20.11 6.95
CA CYS A 393 -1.44 -20.27 8.18
C CYS A 393 0.01 -20.67 7.87
N THR A 394 0.22 -21.55 6.89
CA THR A 394 1.57 -21.93 6.43
C THR A 394 2.29 -20.72 5.84
N ALA A 395 1.62 -19.87 5.06
CA ALA A 395 2.20 -18.63 4.55
C ALA A 395 2.53 -17.63 5.68
N SER A 396 1.63 -17.47 6.66
CA SER A 396 1.80 -16.63 7.85
C SER A 396 2.98 -17.04 8.71
N ILE A 397 3.17 -18.35 8.95
CA ILE A 397 4.37 -18.85 9.64
C ILE A 397 5.62 -18.40 8.90
N GLY A 398 5.63 -18.55 7.57
CA GLY A 398 6.73 -18.11 6.72
C GLY A 398 7.02 -16.60 6.83
N ARG A 399 5.99 -15.76 6.94
CA ARG A 399 6.17 -14.31 7.16
C ARG A 399 6.73 -14.01 8.56
N GLY A 400 6.19 -14.65 9.59
CA GLY A 400 6.61 -14.41 10.97
C GLY A 400 8.06 -14.80 11.24
N ILE A 401 8.58 -15.83 10.58
CA ILE A 401 9.97 -16.27 10.76
C ILE A 401 11.02 -15.50 9.94
N ARG A 402 10.61 -14.51 9.15
CA ARG A 402 11.56 -13.69 8.40
C ARG A 402 12.49 -12.95 9.36
N ALA A 403 13.72 -12.72 8.92
CA ALA A 403 14.61 -11.80 9.62
C ALA A 403 13.93 -10.42 9.69
N PRO A 404 14.00 -9.72 10.84
CA PRO A 404 13.41 -8.39 10.93
C PRO A 404 14.04 -7.37 10.01
N ASP A 405 13.19 -6.45 9.55
CA ASP A 405 13.61 -5.32 8.71
C ASP A 405 14.59 -4.37 9.44
N ASP A 406 14.56 -4.33 10.78
CA ASP A 406 15.42 -3.46 11.61
C ASP A 406 16.83 -4.02 11.87
N ASP A 407 17.12 -5.28 11.52
CA ASP A 407 18.48 -5.79 11.63
C ASP A 407 19.33 -5.11 10.55
N VAL A 408 20.35 -4.37 10.99
CA VAL A 408 21.28 -3.64 10.11
C VAL A 408 21.78 -4.59 9.02
N ILE A 409 21.41 -4.32 7.76
CA ILE A 409 21.96 -5.00 6.60
C ILE A 409 23.45 -4.64 6.55
N ASP A 410 24.29 -5.48 7.13
CA ASP A 410 25.74 -5.34 7.04
C ASP A 410 26.16 -5.63 5.60
N LEU A 411 26.30 -4.55 4.83
CA LEU A 411 26.75 -4.57 3.43
C LEU A 411 28.22 -4.99 3.29
N ASP A 412 28.99 -5.03 4.40
CA ASP A 412 30.42 -5.33 4.44
C ASP A 412 30.74 -6.76 4.93
N THR A 413 29.75 -7.50 5.46
CA THR A 413 29.90 -8.96 5.58
C THR A 413 29.91 -9.60 4.20
N HIS A 414 31.11 -9.87 3.68
CA HIS A 414 31.29 -10.91 2.69
C HIS A 414 30.55 -12.18 3.16
N ASP A 415 29.76 -12.82 2.28
CA ASP A 415 29.05 -14.09 2.47
C ASP A 415 30.00 -15.22 2.94
N SER A 416 30.47 -15.16 4.18
CA SER A 416 31.64 -15.90 4.65
C SER A 416 31.28 -17.17 5.41
N GLN A 417 29.99 -17.42 5.67
CA GLN A 417 29.56 -18.75 6.10
C GLN A 417 29.18 -19.57 4.87
N PRO A 418 29.98 -20.60 4.50
CA PRO A 418 29.59 -21.47 3.41
C PRO A 418 28.27 -22.17 3.78
N ALA A 419 27.32 -22.17 2.85
CA ALA A 419 26.02 -22.84 3.01
C ALA A 419 26.12 -24.33 3.40
N SER A 420 27.31 -24.94 3.22
CA SER A 420 27.63 -26.32 3.62
C SER A 420 27.56 -26.60 5.12
N ASP A 421 27.62 -25.56 5.97
CA ASP A 421 27.63 -25.75 7.43
C ASP A 421 26.30 -25.31 8.08
N SER A 422 25.27 -24.99 7.28
CA SER A 422 23.97 -24.57 7.80
C SER A 422 23.17 -25.73 8.39
N PHE A 423 22.68 -25.56 9.62
CA PHE A 423 21.74 -26.47 10.27
C PHE A 423 20.50 -26.72 9.41
N TRP A 424 19.93 -25.67 8.79
CA TRP A 424 18.70 -25.77 8.01
C TRP A 424 18.86 -26.53 6.69
N ALA A 425 20.09 -26.65 6.17
CA ALA A 425 20.37 -27.35 4.93
C ALA A 425 20.83 -28.80 5.15
N ASN A 426 21.49 -29.10 6.28
CA ASN A 426 22.20 -30.38 6.47
C ASN A 426 21.72 -31.21 7.67
N ASP A 427 21.14 -30.59 8.69
CA ASP A 427 20.65 -31.33 9.86
C ASP A 427 19.27 -31.96 9.54
N PRO A 428 19.04 -33.25 9.83
CA PRO A 428 17.77 -33.91 9.56
C PRO A 428 16.55 -33.18 10.18
N LEU A 429 16.73 -32.54 11.33
CA LEU A 429 15.66 -31.79 11.98
C LEU A 429 15.36 -30.48 11.22
N GLY A 430 16.40 -29.74 10.80
CA GLY A 430 16.24 -28.55 9.97
C GLY A 430 15.57 -28.87 8.64
N VAL A 431 16.04 -29.94 7.98
CA VAL A 431 15.47 -30.43 6.71
C VAL A 431 14.01 -30.84 6.88
N SER A 432 13.66 -31.52 7.97
CA SER A 432 12.27 -31.95 8.22
C SER A 432 11.27 -30.80 8.26
N VAL A 433 11.68 -29.58 8.64
CA VAL A 433 10.82 -28.39 8.58
C VAL A 433 10.51 -28.03 7.14
N THR A 434 11.54 -27.91 6.30
CA THR A 434 11.38 -27.60 4.87
C THR A 434 10.58 -28.68 4.13
N GLU A 435 10.84 -29.96 4.41
CA GLU A 435 10.07 -31.08 3.87
C GLU A 435 8.60 -31.01 4.28
N THR A 436 8.30 -30.65 5.53
CA THR A 436 6.92 -30.50 6.01
C THR A 436 6.19 -29.40 5.24
N VAL A 437 6.83 -28.24 5.03
CA VAL A 437 6.26 -27.13 4.23
C VAL A 437 5.99 -27.59 2.80
N ILE A 438 6.95 -28.28 2.17
CA ILE A 438 6.79 -28.81 0.80
C ILE A 438 5.66 -29.84 0.74
N CYS A 439 5.55 -30.74 1.73
CA CYS A 439 4.45 -31.70 1.79
C CYS A 439 3.08 -31.02 1.89
N ILE A 440 2.95 -29.94 2.65
CA ILE A 440 1.71 -29.15 2.71
C ILE A 440 1.41 -28.56 1.32
N LEU A 441 2.40 -27.94 0.67
CA LEU A 441 2.27 -27.38 -0.67
C LEU A 441 1.81 -28.43 -1.68
N ASP A 442 2.53 -29.54 -1.79
CA ASP A 442 2.26 -30.60 -2.76
C ASP A 442 0.89 -31.25 -2.52
N THR A 443 0.51 -31.46 -1.26
CA THR A 443 -0.80 -32.05 -0.89
C THR A 443 -1.95 -31.15 -1.35
N LEU A 444 -1.88 -29.86 -1.02
CA LEU A 444 -2.98 -28.92 -1.27
C LEU A 444 -3.05 -28.47 -2.73
N VAL A 445 -1.92 -28.16 -3.35
CA VAL A 445 -1.86 -27.79 -4.77
C VAL A 445 -2.23 -28.98 -5.66
N GLY A 446 -1.85 -30.21 -5.28
CA GLY A 446 -2.27 -31.41 -5.99
C GLY A 446 -3.77 -31.64 -5.99
N GLN A 447 -4.46 -31.32 -4.89
CA GLN A 447 -5.91 -31.46 -4.76
C GLN A 447 -6.69 -30.29 -5.39
N PHE A 448 -6.17 -29.06 -5.27
CA PHE A 448 -6.86 -27.82 -5.67
C PHE A 448 -6.04 -26.97 -6.66
N PRO A 449 -5.60 -27.51 -7.81
CA PRO A 449 -4.64 -26.84 -8.70
C PRO A 449 -5.20 -25.60 -9.43
N ASN A 450 -6.53 -25.46 -9.52
CA ASN A 450 -7.20 -24.39 -10.26
C ASN A 450 -7.94 -23.40 -9.34
N GLU A 451 -7.72 -23.46 -8.03
CA GLU A 451 -8.40 -22.55 -7.09
C GLU A 451 -7.58 -21.26 -6.89
N SER A 452 -8.16 -20.11 -7.27
CA SER A 452 -7.47 -18.81 -7.26
C SER A 452 -6.82 -18.48 -5.91
N TYR A 453 -7.56 -18.64 -4.81
CA TYR A 453 -7.05 -18.34 -3.46
C TYR A 453 -5.98 -19.33 -3.00
N MET A 454 -6.01 -20.58 -3.49
CA MET A 454 -4.97 -21.57 -3.19
C MET A 454 -3.66 -21.20 -3.90
N ILE A 455 -3.75 -20.76 -5.16
CA ILE A 455 -2.61 -20.29 -5.95
C ILE A 455 -1.99 -19.05 -5.30
N GLU A 456 -2.81 -18.08 -4.88
CA GLU A 456 -2.33 -16.88 -4.17
C GLU A 456 -1.59 -17.24 -2.88
N ALA A 457 -2.20 -18.07 -2.02
CA ALA A 457 -1.58 -18.47 -0.76
C ALA A 457 -0.30 -19.30 -0.98
N THR A 458 -0.24 -20.13 -2.03
CA THR A 458 0.99 -20.83 -2.44
C THR A 458 2.10 -19.84 -2.83
N CYS A 459 1.76 -18.79 -3.58
CA CYS A 459 2.71 -17.74 -3.92
C CYS A 459 3.28 -17.06 -2.66
N ASP A 460 2.45 -16.84 -1.64
CA ASP A 460 2.89 -16.22 -0.39
C ASP A 460 3.82 -17.12 0.43
N VAL A 461 3.57 -18.44 0.47
CA VAL A 461 4.50 -19.43 1.07
C VAL A 461 5.86 -19.38 0.37
N LEU A 462 5.88 -19.39 -0.97
CA LEU A 462 7.14 -19.35 -1.73
C LEU A 462 7.90 -18.05 -1.50
N LYS A 463 7.20 -16.90 -1.54
CA LYS A 463 7.80 -15.58 -1.33
C LYS A 463 8.36 -15.40 0.08
N ALA A 464 7.88 -16.15 1.07
CA ALA A 464 8.42 -16.10 2.42
C ALA A 464 9.91 -16.43 2.51
N GLY A 465 10.41 -17.33 1.67
CA GLY A 465 11.85 -17.64 1.61
C GLY A 465 12.68 -16.71 0.73
N TYR A 466 12.05 -15.88 -0.11
CA TYR A 466 12.78 -15.07 -1.10
C TYR A 466 13.44 -13.83 -0.50
N THR A 467 13.01 -13.39 0.66
CA THR A 467 13.61 -12.25 1.39
C THR A 467 14.87 -12.66 2.15
N GLU A 468 15.09 -13.95 2.37
CA GLU A 468 16.20 -14.48 3.15
C GLU A 468 17.45 -14.68 2.30
N ARG A 469 18.62 -14.29 2.85
CA ARG A 469 19.92 -14.48 2.19
C ARG A 469 20.61 -15.80 2.55
N HIS A 470 20.32 -16.31 3.75
CA HIS A 470 20.92 -17.54 4.27
C HIS A 470 19.92 -18.70 4.25
N PRO A 471 20.39 -19.97 4.22
CA PRO A 471 19.49 -21.11 4.32
C PRO A 471 18.67 -21.06 5.62
N GLY A 472 17.37 -21.27 5.49
CA GLY A 472 16.40 -21.17 6.58
C GLY A 472 15.16 -22.02 6.32
N PRO A 473 14.24 -22.10 7.29
CA PRO A 473 13.09 -23.01 7.28
C PRO A 473 12.13 -22.85 6.09
N TYR A 474 12.08 -21.67 5.46
CA TYR A 474 11.23 -21.39 4.29
C TYR A 474 12.05 -21.10 3.02
N VAL A 475 13.39 -21.19 3.09
CA VAL A 475 14.25 -21.11 1.91
C VAL A 475 14.18 -22.45 1.18
N LEU A 476 13.10 -22.65 0.44
CA LEU A 476 12.81 -23.91 -0.24
C LEU A 476 13.79 -24.14 -1.41
N PRO A 477 14.01 -25.41 -1.82
CA PRO A 477 14.75 -25.72 -3.03
C PRO A 477 14.17 -24.99 -4.25
N THR A 478 15.05 -24.43 -5.08
CA THR A 478 14.70 -23.65 -6.29
C THR A 478 13.73 -24.40 -7.21
N GLN A 479 13.87 -25.72 -7.28
CA GLN A 479 13.02 -26.57 -8.10
C GLN A 479 11.54 -26.55 -7.68
N VAL A 480 11.21 -26.25 -6.42
CA VAL A 480 9.82 -26.13 -5.95
C VAL A 480 9.13 -24.98 -6.69
N THR A 481 9.77 -23.81 -6.72
CA THR A 481 9.29 -22.64 -7.48
C THR A 481 9.17 -22.95 -8.97
N VAL A 482 10.20 -23.56 -9.56
CA VAL A 482 10.21 -23.87 -11.00
C VAL A 482 9.07 -24.83 -11.36
N ARG A 483 8.83 -25.87 -10.56
CA ARG A 483 7.72 -26.81 -10.78
C ARG A 483 6.37 -26.13 -10.67
N PHE A 484 6.19 -25.30 -9.64
CA PHE A 484 4.95 -24.55 -9.43
C PHE A 484 4.63 -23.63 -10.62
N VAL A 485 5.59 -22.81 -11.07
CA VAL A 485 5.38 -21.91 -12.22
C VAL A 485 5.10 -22.72 -13.49
N LYS A 486 5.87 -23.79 -13.75
CA LYS A 486 5.69 -24.62 -14.96
C LYS A 486 4.38 -25.40 -14.99
N ALA A 487 3.70 -25.57 -13.87
CA ALA A 487 2.39 -26.21 -13.81
C ALA A 487 1.27 -25.30 -14.37
N THR A 488 1.53 -24.00 -14.53
CA THR A 488 0.53 -23.05 -15.03
C THR A 488 0.44 -22.98 -16.55
N ASN A 489 -0.67 -22.45 -17.05
CA ASN A 489 -0.90 -22.15 -18.45
C ASN A 489 -1.65 -20.81 -18.59
N ILE A 490 -1.90 -20.36 -19.82
CA ILE A 490 -2.57 -19.07 -20.07
C ILE A 490 -4.00 -18.98 -19.51
N SER A 491 -4.65 -20.11 -19.23
CA SER A 491 -5.98 -20.19 -18.63
C SER A 491 -5.94 -20.46 -17.13
N SER A 492 -4.74 -20.60 -16.54
CA SER A 492 -4.61 -20.76 -15.10
C SER A 492 -5.12 -19.51 -14.38
N PRO A 493 -5.93 -19.65 -13.32
CA PRO A 493 -6.34 -18.52 -12.51
C PRO A 493 -5.11 -17.86 -11.90
N ARG A 494 -5.14 -16.53 -11.77
CA ARG A 494 -4.06 -15.76 -11.11
C ARG A 494 -2.67 -16.01 -11.70
N LEU A 495 -2.59 -16.26 -13.02
CA LEU A 495 -1.32 -16.36 -13.73
C LEU A 495 -0.41 -15.14 -13.47
N SER A 496 -0.98 -13.94 -13.37
CA SER A 496 -0.26 -12.72 -13.03
C SER A 496 0.44 -12.82 -11.68
N ASN A 497 -0.21 -13.33 -10.64
CA ASN A 497 0.39 -13.59 -9.32
C ASN A 497 1.53 -14.62 -9.39
N VAL A 498 1.38 -15.68 -10.20
CA VAL A 498 2.41 -16.71 -10.39
C VAL A 498 3.63 -16.14 -11.11
N MET A 499 3.43 -15.38 -12.18
CA MET A 499 4.53 -14.71 -12.91
C MET A 499 5.21 -13.64 -12.04
N ALA A 500 4.46 -12.90 -11.23
CA ALA A 500 5.04 -11.99 -10.24
C ALA A 500 5.88 -12.74 -9.19
N THR A 501 5.50 -13.97 -8.83
CA THR A 501 6.28 -14.84 -7.94
C THR A 501 7.56 -15.33 -8.61
N ALA A 502 7.51 -15.71 -9.90
CA ALA A 502 8.70 -16.04 -10.68
C ALA A 502 9.66 -14.84 -10.78
N THR A 503 9.13 -13.64 -10.96
CA THR A 503 9.88 -12.38 -10.92
C THR A 503 10.55 -12.14 -9.56
N ALA A 504 9.80 -12.30 -8.46
CA ALA A 504 10.34 -12.14 -7.11
C ALA A 504 11.47 -13.15 -6.83
N PHE A 505 11.32 -14.38 -7.33
CA PHE A 505 12.37 -15.39 -7.28
C PHE A 505 13.66 -14.94 -7.99
N LEU A 506 13.57 -14.39 -9.21
CA LEU A 506 14.75 -13.85 -9.92
C LEU A 506 15.44 -12.72 -9.15
N ALA A 507 14.66 -11.84 -8.52
CA ALA A 507 15.16 -10.73 -7.73
C ALA A 507 15.91 -11.21 -6.47
N SER A 508 15.37 -12.23 -5.78
CA SER A 508 15.99 -12.82 -4.58
C SER A 508 17.39 -13.38 -4.81
N ARG A 509 17.67 -13.82 -6.04
CA ARG A 509 18.97 -14.41 -6.44
C ARG A 509 19.83 -13.49 -7.29
N SER A 510 19.44 -12.21 -7.40
CA SER A 510 20.12 -11.25 -8.28
C SER A 510 21.58 -10.96 -7.89
N SER A 511 21.96 -11.18 -6.63
CA SER A 511 23.35 -11.10 -6.15
C SER A 511 24.21 -12.31 -6.54
N THR A 512 23.60 -13.46 -6.81
CA THR A 512 24.28 -14.72 -7.17
C THR A 512 23.66 -15.34 -8.43
N PRO A 513 23.67 -14.64 -9.59
CA PRO A 513 22.90 -15.04 -10.76
C PRO A 513 23.35 -16.39 -11.37
N LEU A 514 24.61 -16.77 -11.17
CA LEU A 514 25.20 -18.01 -11.69
C LEU A 514 24.68 -19.28 -10.99
N VAL A 515 24.02 -19.16 -9.83
CA VAL A 515 23.55 -20.33 -9.07
C VAL A 515 22.27 -20.92 -9.65
N ILE A 516 21.47 -20.11 -10.36
CA ILE A 516 20.14 -20.49 -10.84
C ILE A 516 20.01 -20.47 -12.38
N GLU A 517 21.11 -20.63 -13.12
CA GLU A 517 21.11 -20.52 -14.58
C GLU A 517 20.16 -21.51 -15.25
N GLN A 518 20.10 -22.74 -14.72
CA GLN A 518 19.21 -23.78 -15.24
C GLN A 518 17.75 -23.40 -15.02
N GLU A 519 17.40 -22.97 -13.81
CA GLU A 519 16.04 -22.58 -13.43
C GLU A 519 15.58 -21.36 -14.23
N VAL A 520 16.45 -20.37 -14.43
CA VAL A 520 16.19 -19.21 -15.29
C VAL A 520 15.87 -19.67 -16.71
N THR A 521 16.65 -20.60 -17.26
CA THR A 521 16.43 -21.14 -18.60
C THR A 521 15.09 -21.86 -18.70
N GLU A 522 14.76 -22.71 -17.72
CA GLU A 522 13.48 -23.43 -17.67
C GLU A 522 12.27 -22.49 -17.56
N LEU A 523 12.34 -21.47 -16.72
CA LEU A 523 11.28 -20.47 -16.57
C LEU A 523 11.10 -19.61 -17.83
N THR A 524 12.21 -19.27 -18.49
CA THR A 524 12.15 -18.51 -19.74
C THR A 524 11.55 -19.33 -20.88
N LEU A 525 11.90 -20.62 -20.97
CA LEU A 525 11.28 -21.54 -21.92
C LEU A 525 9.79 -21.72 -21.67
N HIS A 526 9.38 -21.85 -20.41
CA HIS A 526 7.96 -21.90 -20.06
C HIS A 526 7.22 -20.62 -20.48
N THR A 527 7.80 -19.46 -20.20
CA THR A 527 7.26 -18.16 -20.64
C THR A 527 7.15 -18.07 -22.16
N ALA A 528 8.12 -18.62 -22.89
CA ALA A 528 8.06 -18.71 -24.35
C ALA A 528 6.87 -19.57 -24.82
N THR A 529 6.59 -20.70 -24.15
CA THR A 529 5.41 -21.54 -24.44
C THR A 529 4.10 -20.80 -24.18
N LEU A 530 4.00 -20.03 -23.09
CA LEU A 530 2.83 -19.18 -22.82
C LEU A 530 2.63 -18.15 -23.94
N ILE A 531 3.69 -17.43 -24.32
CA ILE A 531 3.67 -16.45 -25.41
C ILE A 531 3.25 -17.07 -26.74
N GLN A 532 3.75 -18.26 -27.07
CA GLN A 532 3.34 -18.98 -28.27
C GLN A 532 1.83 -19.25 -28.26
N THR A 533 1.28 -19.64 -27.12
CA THR A 533 -0.17 -19.87 -26.96
C THR A 533 -0.97 -18.58 -27.12
N LEU A 534 -0.47 -17.44 -26.62
CA LEU A 534 -1.07 -16.11 -26.82
C LEU A 534 -1.01 -15.63 -28.29
N THR A 535 -0.08 -16.17 -29.08
CA THR A 535 0.16 -15.75 -30.47
C THR A 535 -0.65 -16.56 -31.47
N VAL A 536 -0.87 -17.86 -31.21
CA VAL A 536 -1.46 -18.81 -32.17
C VAL A 536 -2.95 -18.56 -32.42
N SER A 537 -3.71 -18.03 -31.46
CA SER A 537 -5.15 -17.77 -31.66
C SER A 537 -5.57 -16.40 -31.15
N ALA A 538 -6.36 -15.67 -31.95
CA ALA A 538 -6.87 -14.36 -31.53
C ALA A 538 -7.79 -14.46 -30.29
N ASN A 539 -8.43 -15.61 -30.10
CA ASN A 539 -9.31 -15.89 -28.95
C ASN A 539 -8.55 -16.25 -27.67
N SER A 540 -7.25 -16.57 -27.74
CA SER A 540 -6.42 -16.89 -26.57
C SER A 540 -5.62 -15.69 -26.07
N TYR A 541 -5.71 -14.54 -26.73
CA TYR A 541 -4.99 -13.34 -26.29
C TYR A 541 -5.66 -12.72 -25.06
N ASP A 542 -5.04 -12.90 -23.92
CA ASP A 542 -5.35 -12.18 -22.69
C ASP A 542 -4.30 -11.06 -22.46
N PRO A 543 -4.71 -9.77 -22.42
CA PRO A 543 -3.82 -8.67 -22.10
C PRO A 543 -3.12 -8.82 -20.74
N GLU A 544 -3.76 -9.39 -19.72
CA GLU A 544 -3.14 -9.54 -18.40
C GLU A 544 -2.01 -10.59 -18.42
N ALA A 545 -2.25 -11.75 -19.03
CA ALA A 545 -1.24 -12.76 -19.29
C ALA A 545 -0.08 -12.23 -20.14
N ALA A 546 -0.39 -11.47 -21.21
CA ALA A 546 0.62 -10.84 -22.06
C ALA A 546 1.51 -9.88 -21.28
N HIS A 547 0.91 -8.99 -20.48
CA HIS A 547 1.64 -8.07 -19.60
C HIS A 547 2.55 -8.84 -18.63
N SER A 548 2.02 -9.87 -17.97
CA SER A 548 2.74 -10.66 -16.96
C SER A 548 3.96 -11.40 -17.54
N CYS A 549 3.82 -11.98 -18.73
CA CYS A 549 4.93 -12.62 -19.44
C CYS A 549 6.02 -11.61 -19.82
N ILE A 550 5.63 -10.43 -20.33
CA ILE A 550 6.57 -9.41 -20.76
C ILE A 550 7.27 -8.76 -19.55
N ASP A 551 6.57 -8.52 -18.45
CA ASP A 551 7.16 -7.96 -17.22
C ASP A 551 8.20 -8.92 -16.62
N PHE A 552 7.90 -10.22 -16.55
CA PHE A 552 8.86 -11.24 -16.13
C PHE A 552 10.14 -11.21 -16.98
N LEU A 553 9.98 -11.23 -18.31
CA LEU A 553 11.13 -11.16 -19.23
C LEU A 553 11.90 -9.86 -19.06
N THR A 554 11.21 -8.73 -18.91
CA THR A 554 11.84 -7.41 -18.73
C THR A 554 12.72 -7.37 -17.49
N ARG A 555 12.27 -7.95 -16.38
CA ARG A 555 13.02 -8.00 -15.12
C ARG A 555 14.15 -9.03 -15.12
N LEU A 556 14.07 -10.03 -15.98
CA LEU A 556 15.13 -11.02 -16.22
C LEU A 556 16.34 -10.40 -16.93
N ILE A 557 16.11 -9.53 -17.93
CA ILE A 557 17.16 -8.99 -18.82
C ILE A 557 18.37 -8.39 -18.07
N PRO A 558 18.25 -7.51 -17.07
CA PRO A 558 19.40 -6.81 -16.50
C PRO A 558 20.47 -7.72 -15.88
N ARG A 559 20.11 -8.93 -15.43
CA ARG A 559 21.01 -9.86 -14.72
C ARG A 559 21.21 -11.20 -15.43
N TYR A 560 20.26 -11.62 -16.27
CA TYR A 560 20.24 -12.95 -16.87
C TYR A 560 20.13 -12.92 -18.40
N TYR A 561 20.58 -11.84 -19.04
CA TYR A 561 20.52 -11.68 -20.50
C TYR A 561 21.29 -12.79 -21.25
N VAL A 562 22.35 -13.36 -20.68
CA VAL A 562 23.12 -14.45 -21.32
C VAL A 562 22.24 -15.68 -21.49
N GLN A 563 21.53 -16.10 -20.44
CA GLN A 563 20.61 -17.23 -20.47
C GLN A 563 19.44 -16.94 -21.43
N PHE A 564 18.93 -15.70 -21.44
CA PHE A 564 17.90 -15.26 -22.40
C PHE A 564 18.36 -15.40 -23.86
N PHE A 565 19.57 -14.95 -24.21
CA PHE A 565 20.07 -15.02 -25.59
C PHE A 565 20.54 -16.43 -25.99
N ASN A 566 20.98 -17.26 -25.03
CA ASN A 566 21.34 -18.65 -25.30
C ASN A 566 20.16 -19.51 -25.80
N LEU A 567 18.92 -19.03 -25.61
CA LEU A 567 17.72 -19.60 -26.23
C LEU A 567 17.78 -19.65 -27.76
N GLN A 568 18.67 -18.90 -28.41
CA GLN A 568 18.90 -19.00 -29.86
C GLN A 568 19.41 -20.39 -30.29
N TYR A 569 20.03 -21.14 -29.37
CA TYR A 569 20.57 -22.47 -29.62
C TYR A 569 19.61 -23.59 -29.20
N VAL A 570 18.42 -23.24 -28.72
CA VAL A 570 17.42 -24.23 -28.30
C VAL A 570 16.58 -24.65 -29.51
N ASP A 571 16.70 -25.92 -29.87
CA ASP A 571 16.01 -26.53 -31.02
C ASP A 571 14.54 -26.88 -30.68
N THR A 572 13.68 -25.86 -30.58
CA THR A 572 12.20 -26.06 -30.53
C THR A 572 11.52 -25.49 -31.78
N THR A 573 10.34 -26.00 -32.10
CA THR A 573 9.50 -25.47 -33.19
C THR A 573 8.17 -24.96 -32.63
N PRO A 574 7.90 -23.63 -32.64
CA PRO A 574 8.78 -22.56 -33.12
C PRO A 574 9.97 -22.26 -32.16
N PRO A 575 11.05 -21.64 -32.65
CA PRO A 575 12.18 -21.25 -31.81
C PRO A 575 11.78 -20.23 -30.75
N PRO A 576 12.24 -20.34 -29.50
CA PRO A 576 11.68 -19.62 -28.37
C PRO A 576 12.04 -18.13 -28.39
N LEU A 577 13.31 -17.80 -28.65
CA LEU A 577 13.78 -16.41 -28.69
C LEU A 577 13.13 -15.60 -29.84
N PRO A 578 13.09 -16.06 -31.10
CA PRO A 578 12.29 -15.42 -32.16
C PRO A 578 10.82 -15.21 -31.82
N ALA A 579 10.18 -16.18 -31.16
CA ALA A 579 8.78 -16.07 -30.77
C ALA A 579 8.56 -14.93 -29.76
N ILE A 580 9.42 -14.82 -28.74
CA ILE A 580 9.38 -13.74 -27.74
C ILE A 580 9.59 -12.37 -28.40
N LEU A 581 10.64 -12.22 -29.22
CA LEU A 581 10.98 -10.93 -29.84
C LEU A 581 9.89 -10.47 -30.81
N SER A 582 9.32 -11.39 -31.60
CA SER A 582 8.22 -11.05 -32.52
C SER A 582 6.95 -10.65 -31.77
N PHE A 583 6.60 -11.42 -30.73
CA PHE A 583 5.41 -11.13 -29.91
C PHE A 583 5.48 -9.76 -29.25
N THR A 584 6.60 -9.41 -28.63
CA THR A 584 6.76 -8.10 -27.97
C THR A 584 6.67 -6.92 -28.95
N LEU A 585 7.12 -7.08 -30.19
CA LEU A 585 6.97 -6.08 -31.27
C LEU A 585 5.52 -5.95 -31.74
N ASP A 586 4.79 -7.05 -31.84
CA ASP A 586 3.39 -7.03 -32.23
C ASP A 586 2.51 -6.41 -31.14
N VAL A 587 2.85 -6.63 -29.86
CA VAL A 587 2.17 -5.98 -28.72
C VAL A 587 2.30 -4.46 -28.77
N LEU A 588 3.43 -3.89 -29.24
CA LEU A 588 3.57 -2.43 -29.40
C LEU A 588 2.58 -1.81 -30.40
N LYS A 589 1.93 -2.62 -31.24
CA LYS A 589 0.93 -2.18 -32.22
C LYS A 589 -0.50 -2.29 -31.71
N ARG A 590 -0.71 -2.96 -30.59
CA ARG A 590 -2.04 -3.21 -30.02
C ARG A 590 -2.51 -2.02 -29.16
N PRO A 591 -3.82 -1.82 -28.99
CA PRO A 591 -4.36 -0.67 -28.27
C PRO A 591 -4.27 -0.80 -26.74
N GLU A 592 -3.99 -1.99 -26.19
CA GLU A 592 -4.02 -2.20 -24.73
C GLU A 592 -2.77 -1.59 -24.04
N PRO A 593 -2.93 -0.67 -23.07
CA PRO A 593 -1.81 0.10 -22.52
C PRO A 593 -0.86 -0.73 -21.65
N LEU A 594 -1.35 -1.70 -20.87
CA LEU A 594 -0.50 -2.46 -19.93
C LEU A 594 0.54 -3.34 -20.65
N PRO A 595 0.16 -4.19 -21.63
CA PRO A 595 1.14 -4.96 -22.41
C PRO A 595 2.04 -4.05 -23.25
N LEU A 596 1.49 -2.98 -23.84
CA LEU A 596 2.26 -2.05 -24.66
C LEU A 596 3.38 -1.38 -23.85
N ARG A 597 3.05 -0.85 -22.65
CA ARG A 597 4.04 -0.22 -21.77
C ARG A 597 5.09 -1.22 -21.30
N ALA A 598 4.70 -2.45 -20.99
CA ALA A 598 5.63 -3.53 -20.66
C ALA A 598 6.57 -3.85 -21.84
N SER A 599 6.06 -3.91 -23.08
CA SER A 599 6.88 -4.11 -24.28
C SER A 599 7.87 -2.95 -24.49
N CYS A 600 7.46 -1.70 -24.26
CA CYS A 600 8.40 -0.56 -24.30
C CYS A 600 9.54 -0.74 -23.28
N SER A 601 9.22 -1.12 -22.04
CA SER A 601 10.21 -1.38 -20.99
C SER A 601 11.13 -2.54 -21.34
N PHE A 602 10.60 -3.63 -21.90
CA PHE A 602 11.37 -4.77 -22.39
C PHE A 602 12.43 -4.36 -23.42
N TRP A 603 12.01 -3.62 -24.46
CA TRP A 603 12.93 -3.14 -25.49
C TRP A 603 13.94 -2.12 -24.94
N ALA A 604 13.52 -1.24 -24.04
CA ALA A 604 14.44 -0.31 -23.37
C ALA A 604 15.48 -1.05 -22.50
N ALA A 605 15.11 -2.16 -21.86
CA ALA A 605 16.02 -3.01 -21.10
C ALA A 605 17.06 -3.69 -22.00
N ILE A 606 16.63 -4.30 -23.11
CA ILE A 606 17.54 -4.89 -24.11
C ILE A 606 18.53 -3.85 -24.64
N LEU A 607 18.02 -2.67 -25.04
CA LEU A 607 18.84 -1.58 -25.59
C LEU A 607 19.79 -0.98 -24.54
N SER A 608 19.55 -1.21 -23.25
CA SER A 608 20.41 -0.69 -22.17
C SER A 608 21.60 -1.60 -21.84
N LEU A 609 21.62 -2.84 -22.35
CA LEU A 609 22.71 -3.79 -22.12
C LEU A 609 24.05 -3.23 -22.64
N THR A 610 25.12 -3.43 -21.87
CA THR A 610 26.48 -2.98 -22.21
C THR A 610 27.26 -4.04 -22.97
N ASP A 611 27.09 -5.31 -22.63
CA ASP A 611 27.98 -6.40 -23.05
C ASP A 611 27.19 -7.54 -23.70
N LEU A 612 26.75 -7.31 -24.94
CA LEU A 612 26.04 -8.32 -25.73
C LEU A 612 26.98 -9.40 -26.28
N PRO A 613 26.56 -10.68 -26.30
CA PRO A 613 27.30 -11.74 -26.99
C PRO A 613 27.65 -11.39 -28.45
N ALA A 614 28.85 -11.78 -28.88
CA ALA A 614 29.34 -11.51 -30.23
C ALA A 614 28.39 -12.10 -31.30
N GLY A 615 28.08 -11.32 -32.34
CA GLY A 615 27.21 -11.73 -33.44
C GLY A 615 25.71 -11.47 -33.23
N LEU A 616 25.28 -10.97 -32.06
CA LEU A 616 23.88 -10.58 -31.85
C LEU A 616 23.51 -9.27 -32.55
N ILE A 617 24.44 -8.33 -32.69
CA ILE A 617 24.25 -7.06 -33.39
C ILE A 617 25.45 -6.84 -34.31
N SER A 618 25.23 -6.29 -35.51
CA SER A 618 26.33 -5.93 -36.42
C SER A 618 27.24 -4.86 -35.82
N THR A 619 28.56 -4.96 -36.00
CA THR A 619 29.51 -3.96 -35.46
C THR A 619 29.29 -2.54 -36.02
N GLY A 620 28.69 -2.45 -37.21
CA GLY A 620 28.22 -1.19 -37.80
C GLY A 620 27.02 -0.53 -37.09
N ALA A 621 26.20 -1.26 -36.32
CA ALA A 621 25.02 -0.71 -35.65
C ALA A 621 25.38 0.05 -34.36
N SER A 622 26.51 -0.25 -33.72
CA SER A 622 26.98 0.37 -32.47
C SER A 622 27.78 1.67 -32.67
N THR A 623 28.59 1.80 -33.73
CA THR A 623 29.52 2.95 -33.86
C THR A 623 29.84 3.36 -35.31
N GLY A 624 28.84 3.62 -36.15
CA GLY A 624 29.05 4.22 -37.48
C GLY A 624 27.99 3.85 -38.52
N PRO A 625 28.17 4.22 -39.81
CA PRO A 625 27.38 3.65 -40.89
C PRO A 625 27.73 2.17 -41.09
N PRO A 626 26.76 1.31 -41.42
CA PRO A 626 27.00 -0.12 -41.62
C PRO A 626 28.03 -0.36 -42.72
N ARG A 627 29.01 -1.24 -42.47
CA ARG A 627 30.00 -1.62 -43.48
C ARG A 627 29.33 -2.50 -44.54
N PRO A 628 29.54 -2.24 -45.84
CA PRO A 628 29.05 -3.14 -46.88
C PRO A 628 29.75 -4.51 -46.74
N ASN A 629 28.97 -5.60 -46.67
CA ASN A 629 29.38 -7.02 -46.58
C ASN A 629 29.58 -7.64 -45.18
N GLU A 630 29.14 -7.01 -44.09
CA GLU A 630 29.03 -7.70 -42.79
C GLU A 630 27.71 -8.51 -42.72
N PRO A 631 27.72 -9.78 -42.26
CA PRO A 631 26.48 -10.52 -42.05
C PRO A 631 25.64 -9.84 -40.97
N PRO A 632 24.31 -9.69 -41.15
CA PRO A 632 23.47 -9.05 -40.17
C PRO A 632 23.51 -9.81 -38.84
N GLY A 633 23.62 -9.08 -37.74
CA GLY A 633 23.47 -9.64 -36.40
C GLY A 633 22.07 -10.18 -36.20
N PHE A 634 21.93 -11.17 -35.31
CA PHE A 634 20.64 -11.83 -35.04
C PHE A 634 19.51 -10.86 -34.68
N LEU A 635 19.79 -9.78 -33.94
CA LEU A 635 18.80 -8.79 -33.50
C LEU A 635 18.48 -7.72 -34.55
N ASP A 636 19.31 -7.55 -35.58
CA ASP A 636 19.16 -6.46 -36.56
C ASP A 636 17.77 -6.45 -37.26
N PRO A 637 17.19 -7.60 -37.67
CA PRO A 637 15.84 -7.64 -38.24
C PRO A 637 14.77 -7.14 -37.27
N TYR A 638 14.90 -7.43 -35.97
CA TYR A 638 13.94 -7.02 -34.94
C TYR A 638 14.11 -5.55 -34.57
N LEU A 639 15.36 -5.06 -34.51
CA LEU A 639 15.66 -3.63 -34.28
C LEU A 639 15.13 -2.76 -35.43
N ARG A 640 15.15 -3.26 -36.66
CA ARG A 640 14.49 -2.61 -37.80
C ARG A 640 12.99 -2.46 -37.57
N VAL A 641 12.30 -3.56 -37.26
CA VAL A 641 10.85 -3.56 -37.00
C VAL A 641 10.50 -2.70 -35.79
N LEU A 642 11.33 -2.70 -34.74
CA LEU A 642 11.19 -1.83 -33.58
C LEU A 642 11.23 -0.36 -34.00
N GLY A 643 12.27 0.04 -34.75
CA GLY A 643 12.44 1.41 -35.20
C GLY A 643 11.28 1.91 -36.05
N GLU A 644 10.82 1.07 -36.98
CA GLU A 644 9.63 1.35 -37.78
C GLU A 644 8.39 1.49 -36.89
N THR A 645 8.11 0.51 -36.03
CA THR A 645 6.93 0.48 -35.17
C THR A 645 6.86 1.70 -34.25
N VAL A 646 7.97 2.06 -33.59
CA VAL A 646 8.03 3.22 -32.69
C VAL A 646 7.74 4.52 -33.44
N MET A 647 8.27 4.70 -34.65
CA MET A 647 7.99 5.90 -35.47
C MET A 647 6.50 5.97 -35.87
N HIS A 648 5.88 4.85 -36.26
CA HIS A 648 4.44 4.82 -36.57
C HIS A 648 3.57 5.12 -35.34
N GLN A 649 3.97 4.64 -34.15
CA GLN A 649 3.24 4.88 -32.91
C GLN A 649 3.27 6.36 -32.51
N ILE A 650 4.45 6.99 -32.47
CA ILE A 650 4.58 8.41 -32.11
C ILE A 650 4.07 9.37 -33.21
N ALA A 651 3.95 8.89 -34.45
CA ALA A 651 3.29 9.64 -35.54
C ALA A 651 1.78 9.73 -35.38
N GLY A 652 1.22 9.22 -34.27
CA GLY A 652 -0.15 9.42 -33.89
C GLY A 652 -0.85 8.15 -33.47
N ASN A 653 -0.35 6.95 -33.78
CA ASN A 653 -1.13 5.72 -33.52
C ASN A 653 -1.27 5.37 -32.03
N CYS A 654 -0.37 5.83 -31.16
CA CYS A 654 -0.48 5.61 -29.71
C CYS A 654 -1.30 6.71 -28.99
N ALA A 655 -1.76 6.42 -27.78
CA ALA A 655 -2.35 7.42 -26.89
C ALA A 655 -1.28 8.39 -26.36
N ARG A 656 -1.68 9.61 -26.01
CA ARG A 656 -0.78 10.65 -25.46
C ARG A 656 -0.09 10.21 -24.16
N SER A 657 -0.80 9.45 -23.32
CA SER A 657 -0.29 8.91 -22.05
C SER A 657 0.81 7.88 -22.23
N ASP A 658 0.94 7.25 -23.40
CA ASP A 658 1.95 6.22 -23.66
C ASP A 658 3.24 6.79 -24.29
N LEU A 659 3.24 8.06 -24.69
CA LEU A 659 4.37 8.71 -25.36
C LEU A 659 5.65 8.66 -24.53
N ASP A 660 5.57 8.84 -23.22
CA ASP A 660 6.75 8.84 -22.36
C ASP A 660 7.45 7.46 -22.36
N HIS A 661 6.71 6.36 -22.54
CA HIS A 661 7.27 5.01 -22.64
C HIS A 661 7.99 4.79 -23.98
N PHE A 662 7.40 5.23 -25.09
CA PHE A 662 8.06 5.21 -26.40
C PHE A 662 9.30 6.12 -26.42
N CYS A 663 9.26 7.25 -25.72
CA CYS A 663 10.41 8.14 -25.59
C CYS A 663 11.61 7.44 -24.94
N GLU A 664 11.39 6.62 -23.91
CA GLU A 664 12.48 5.86 -23.29
C GLU A 664 13.12 4.88 -24.28
N VAL A 665 12.32 4.16 -25.08
CA VAL A 665 12.84 3.29 -26.16
C VAL A 665 13.69 4.10 -27.14
N ILE A 666 13.18 5.24 -27.61
CA ILE A 666 13.90 6.12 -28.55
C ILE A 666 15.23 6.59 -27.95
N LYS A 667 15.23 7.06 -26.70
CA LYS A 667 16.44 7.56 -26.05
C LYS A 667 17.51 6.47 -25.97
N LYS A 668 17.14 5.28 -25.49
CA LYS A 668 18.08 4.15 -25.36
C LYS A 668 18.59 3.71 -26.73
N PHE A 669 17.72 3.64 -27.72
CA PHE A 669 18.09 3.26 -29.09
C PHE A 669 19.08 4.26 -29.70
N VAL A 670 18.80 5.56 -29.65
CA VAL A 670 19.69 6.59 -30.19
C VAL A 670 21.01 6.66 -29.44
N PHE A 671 20.99 6.53 -28.12
CA PHE A 671 22.19 6.63 -27.29
C PHE A 671 23.16 5.47 -27.54
N LYS A 672 22.66 4.24 -27.68
CA LYS A 672 23.49 3.03 -27.79
C LYS A 672 23.73 2.57 -29.24
N HIS A 673 22.78 2.79 -30.15
CA HIS A 673 22.86 2.31 -31.53
C HIS A 673 22.52 3.43 -32.53
N GLN A 674 23.22 4.56 -32.44
CA GLN A 674 22.91 5.76 -33.22
C GLN A 674 22.86 5.54 -34.75
N GLY A 675 23.75 4.70 -35.29
CA GLY A 675 23.80 4.38 -36.71
C GLY A 675 22.55 3.63 -37.19
N ALA A 676 22.19 2.57 -36.47
CA ALA A 676 20.97 1.80 -36.72
C ALA A 676 19.71 2.63 -36.48
N ALA A 677 19.65 3.41 -35.40
CA ALA A 677 18.53 4.28 -35.08
C ALA A 677 18.29 5.30 -36.21
N ARG A 678 19.35 5.93 -36.75
CA ARG A 678 19.23 6.86 -37.88
C ARG A 678 18.63 6.17 -39.11
N LEU A 679 19.08 4.96 -39.44
CA LEU A 679 18.60 4.20 -40.60
C LEU A 679 17.15 3.76 -40.41
N TYR A 680 16.83 3.08 -39.30
CA TYR A 680 15.52 2.47 -39.10
C TYR A 680 14.44 3.50 -38.77
N PHE A 681 14.75 4.55 -38.00
CA PHE A 681 13.80 5.65 -37.82
C PHE A 681 13.60 6.41 -39.13
N GLY A 682 14.66 6.59 -39.93
CA GLY A 682 14.55 7.18 -41.26
C GLY A 682 13.63 6.39 -42.18
N ASN A 683 13.78 5.06 -42.22
CA ASN A 683 12.92 4.18 -42.99
C ASN A 683 11.47 4.20 -42.48
N GLY A 684 11.27 4.14 -41.17
CA GLY A 684 9.94 4.19 -40.54
C GLY A 684 9.22 5.52 -40.77
N LEU A 685 9.95 6.64 -40.78
CA LEU A 685 9.38 7.96 -41.12
C LEU A 685 9.13 8.09 -42.63
N ALA A 686 9.96 7.48 -43.48
CA ALA A 686 9.76 7.47 -44.93
C ALA A 686 8.58 6.59 -45.36
N SER A 687 8.24 5.55 -44.58
CA SER A 687 7.06 4.72 -44.80
C SER A 687 5.76 5.34 -44.29
N LEU A 688 5.82 6.48 -43.59
CA LEU A 688 4.64 7.28 -43.28
C LEU A 688 4.15 7.95 -44.57
N ASP A 689 3.32 7.24 -45.33
CA ASP A 689 2.86 7.72 -46.64
C ASP A 689 1.93 8.94 -46.49
N VAL A 690 2.30 10.03 -47.17
CA VAL A 690 1.65 11.36 -47.18
C VAL A 690 0.37 11.38 -48.05
N SER A 691 -0.16 10.23 -48.49
CA SER A 691 -1.29 10.19 -49.42
C SER A 691 -2.22 9.00 -49.21
N LEU A 692 -3.54 9.28 -49.21
CA LEU A 692 -4.71 8.38 -49.20
C LEU A 692 -5.32 8.03 -47.83
N LYS A 693 -6.04 8.99 -47.23
CA LYS A 693 -7.43 8.70 -46.85
C LYS A 693 -8.28 8.97 -48.09
N ALA A 694 -8.69 7.91 -48.80
CA ALA A 694 -9.62 8.02 -49.92
C ALA A 694 -10.94 8.67 -49.47
N PRO A 695 -11.63 9.43 -50.35
CA PRO A 695 -12.93 10.00 -50.04
C PRO A 695 -13.94 8.85 -49.94
N ALA A 696 -14.56 8.68 -48.77
CA ALA A 696 -15.78 7.89 -48.68
C ALA A 696 -16.83 8.59 -49.54
N SER A 697 -17.29 7.87 -50.57
CA SER A 697 -18.42 8.23 -51.41
C SER A 697 -19.66 8.55 -50.57
N ASP A 698 -20.25 9.70 -50.86
CA ASP A 698 -21.63 10.12 -50.61
C ASP A 698 -22.48 9.26 -49.66
N THR A 699 -22.69 9.77 -48.44
CA THR A 699 -24.04 10.00 -47.89
C THR A 699 -23.93 10.79 -46.57
N GLY A 700 -24.34 12.07 -46.61
CA GLY A 700 -24.92 12.80 -45.47
C GLY A 700 -23.97 13.32 -44.36
N ALA A 701 -23.93 14.65 -44.21
CA ALA A 701 -23.39 15.44 -43.09
C ALA A 701 -21.86 15.56 -42.97
N SER A 702 -21.30 16.55 -43.69
CA SER A 702 -19.89 16.93 -43.69
C SER A 702 -19.49 17.77 -42.46
N GLN A 703 -18.75 17.16 -41.52
CA GLN A 703 -17.60 17.81 -40.87
C GLN A 703 -16.33 17.28 -41.54
N SER A 704 -15.63 18.13 -42.29
CA SER A 704 -14.37 17.81 -42.95
C SER A 704 -13.27 17.57 -41.91
N LEU A 705 -12.75 16.34 -41.83
CA LEU A 705 -11.53 16.02 -41.09
C LEU A 705 -10.32 16.75 -41.73
N PRO A 706 -9.36 17.30 -40.95
CA PRO A 706 -8.23 18.04 -41.50
C PRO A 706 -7.23 17.10 -42.23
N ALA A 707 -6.61 17.63 -43.30
CA ALA A 707 -5.51 17.03 -44.05
C ALA A 707 -4.26 16.76 -43.18
N PRO A 708 -3.34 15.85 -43.57
CA PRO A 708 -2.10 15.64 -42.84
C PRO A 708 -1.24 16.92 -42.84
N SER A 709 -0.77 17.31 -41.66
CA SER A 709 -0.13 18.59 -41.31
C SER A 709 1.40 18.57 -41.36
N VAL A 710 2.03 17.43 -41.66
CA VAL A 710 3.50 17.23 -41.56
C VAL A 710 4.11 17.01 -42.94
N THR A 711 5.09 17.83 -43.33
CA THR A 711 5.79 17.72 -44.62
C THR A 711 7.00 16.78 -44.54
N GLN A 712 7.52 16.31 -45.69
CA GLN A 712 8.76 15.52 -45.72
C GLN A 712 9.98 16.27 -45.13
N GLN A 713 10.00 17.60 -45.24
CA GLN A 713 11.03 18.43 -44.61
C GLN A 713 10.93 18.41 -43.07
N ASP A 714 9.70 18.39 -42.54
CA ASP A 714 9.46 18.29 -41.10
C ASP A 714 9.88 16.92 -40.56
N LEU A 715 9.65 15.84 -41.31
CA LEU A 715 10.11 14.49 -40.95
C LEU A 715 11.64 14.40 -40.88
N GLN A 716 12.35 14.99 -41.85
CA GLN A 716 13.82 15.04 -41.84
C GLN A 716 14.37 15.91 -40.70
N LYS A 717 13.71 17.04 -40.42
CA LYS A 717 14.06 17.92 -39.29
C LYS A 717 13.82 17.22 -37.94
N PHE A 718 12.72 16.50 -37.79
CA PHE A 718 12.44 15.71 -36.60
C PHE A 718 13.49 14.63 -36.38
N LEU A 719 13.81 13.84 -37.41
CA LEU A 719 14.83 12.78 -37.35
C LEU A 719 16.20 13.34 -36.97
N SER A 720 16.65 14.40 -37.64
CA SER A 720 17.96 15.03 -37.34
C SER A 720 18.02 15.56 -35.90
N THR A 721 16.91 16.11 -35.40
CA THR A 721 16.80 16.60 -34.01
C THR A 721 16.86 15.46 -33.00
N ILE A 722 16.09 14.39 -33.17
CA ILE A 722 16.13 13.26 -32.23
C ILE A 722 17.51 12.59 -32.20
N ILE A 723 18.16 12.44 -33.36
CA ILE A 723 19.51 11.84 -33.45
C ILE A 723 20.57 12.75 -32.81
N SER A 724 20.45 14.07 -32.91
CA SER A 724 21.41 15.01 -32.31
C SER A 724 21.29 15.12 -30.80
N LEU A 725 20.08 14.93 -30.26
CA LEU A 725 19.80 14.94 -28.83
C LEU A 725 20.44 13.76 -28.07
N ARG A 726 20.90 12.70 -28.75
CA ARG A 726 21.58 11.54 -28.15
C ARG A 726 20.89 10.99 -26.90
N GLY A 727 19.55 10.95 -26.91
CA GLY A 727 18.75 10.44 -25.80
C GLY A 727 18.58 11.38 -24.60
N ALA A 728 18.84 12.69 -24.75
CA ALA A 728 18.61 13.67 -23.69
C ALA A 728 17.12 13.83 -23.31
N ARG A 729 16.84 14.44 -22.15
CA ARG A 729 15.46 14.72 -21.68
C ARG A 729 14.61 15.51 -22.68
N GLN A 730 15.25 16.36 -23.48
CA GLN A 730 14.61 17.16 -24.53
C GLN A 730 13.95 16.30 -25.64
N THR A 731 14.29 15.00 -25.75
CA THR A 731 13.64 14.07 -26.68
C THR A 731 12.12 13.98 -26.40
N ASN A 732 11.68 14.00 -25.14
CA ASN A 732 10.25 13.89 -24.81
C ASN A 732 9.45 15.06 -25.35
N ALA A 733 9.96 16.29 -25.19
CA ALA A 733 9.29 17.49 -25.70
C ALA A 733 9.19 17.46 -27.23
N ASN A 734 10.25 17.02 -27.93
CA ASN A 734 10.25 16.92 -29.38
C ASN A 734 9.28 15.84 -29.90
N VAL A 735 9.23 14.68 -29.24
CA VAL A 735 8.28 13.60 -29.58
C VAL A 735 6.84 14.04 -29.30
N LYS A 736 6.55 14.68 -28.16
CA LYS A 736 5.22 15.21 -27.83
C LYS A 736 4.76 16.24 -28.86
N ASN A 737 5.63 17.18 -29.23
CA ASN A 737 5.34 18.17 -30.27
C ASN A 737 5.09 17.51 -31.64
N PHE A 738 5.88 16.50 -32.01
CA PHE A 738 5.68 15.75 -33.24
C PHE A 738 4.34 15.00 -33.25
N TRP A 739 3.99 14.33 -32.15
CA TRP A 739 2.70 13.64 -32.02
C TRP A 739 1.51 14.62 -32.12
N VAL A 740 1.58 15.77 -31.43
CA VAL A 740 0.54 16.84 -31.52
C VAL A 740 0.44 17.37 -32.94
N SER A 741 1.56 17.58 -33.63
CA SER A 741 1.56 17.99 -35.03
C SER A 741 0.79 17.00 -35.90
N ASN A 742 0.97 15.69 -35.73
CA ASN A 742 0.29 14.66 -36.53
C ASN A 742 -1.20 14.44 -36.16
N ARG A 743 -1.58 14.57 -34.88
CA ARG A 743 -2.97 14.35 -34.40
C ARG A 743 -3.86 15.59 -34.43
N GLY A 744 -3.27 16.79 -34.40
CA GLY A 744 -3.96 18.08 -34.44
C GLY A 744 -3.94 18.85 -33.12
N LYS A 745 -4.04 20.19 -33.21
CA LYS A 745 -3.91 21.13 -32.07
C LYS A 745 -4.99 20.98 -30.98
N GLY A 746 -6.12 20.31 -31.26
CA GLY A 746 -7.15 19.99 -30.26
C GLY A 746 -6.65 19.04 -29.15
N PHE A 747 -5.55 18.34 -29.39
CA PHE A 747 -4.89 17.47 -28.42
C PHE A 747 -3.71 18.15 -27.72
N ALA A 748 -3.57 19.48 -27.83
CA ALA A 748 -2.53 20.23 -27.14
C ALA A 748 -2.80 20.38 -25.62
N TYR A 749 -4.07 20.41 -25.20
CA TYR A 749 -4.49 20.54 -23.80
C TYR A 749 -4.74 19.18 -23.13
N VAL A 750 -3.98 18.91 -22.07
CA VAL A 750 -4.28 18.50 -20.68
C VAL A 750 -2.92 18.47 -19.99
#